data_AF-A0A501PU29-F1
#
_entry.id   AF-A0A501PU29-F1
#
_cell.length_a   1.000
_cell.length_b   1.000
_cell.length_c   1.000
_cell.angle_alpha   90.00
_cell.angle_beta   90.00
_cell.angle_gamma   90.00
#
_symmetry.space_group_name_H-M   'P 1'
#
loop_
_entity.id
_entity.type
_entity.pdbx_description
1 polymer ?
#
loop_
_entity_poly.entity_id
_entity_poly.type
_entity_poly.pdbx_seq_one_letter_code
_entity_poly.pdbx_strand_id
1 'polypeptide(L)'
;MAEGEAGAVAAATGEESGNNESEASRPAMDTGLACLVTLLKFLGKAADPEQLRHQNGKGGEPFTTQDILLACKQLEVKARAKTTDWKKLVKMPLPAVGRDSDGNYFIIGKIAAGEDGEDKVLVQFPGQQKPEILDQQAFDALWSGEVILMTTRANIAGAGRKFDVTWFIPALVKYRKLLYEILIASFFLQLFALVTPMFFQVVIDKVLVHKGLTTLNVMIIALVVVSTFEVVVGGLRTYVFSHTTNRVDVELGAKLFRHLLALPLSYFESRRVGESVARVRELDTIREFLTSSSVTLVIDLLFTFVFLAVMYLYSPTLLIIVLVSLPLYVIVSAIVTPLLRKRLEEKFQRGARNQAFLVESINDVITVSTADGTTHDVTITINGTNDAPEITSSLAVNVAENTTAVQTVTATDVDTNDVVSYSITGGDDQSLFSINSSTGVLTFNAAPDYENPGDSGANNIYEVEVTASDGNGGTDPETILVTVSNVNEAPEISSSLAVTIDENVTAVQTVTASDPENDTLSYSISGGEDSSLFSIDSQTGALSFLAAPDYENPGDSDTDNVYEVEVTASDGSLSDSETVSVTVQDVLGAPVVLDLGGDGVEMVSVFASPVRFDMDGDGDLDQTGWAGADDGLLVLDRNGDGVINDISEISYVNDLEGATTDMEGLRAFDSNGDMVFDAADEQFADFQVWQDKNQNGISEADELSSLAARGIESIGLELAATGDSMSGASDNVLVNTATLTWADGSTGAVGDAAFRYLEDVDPSVNQLVQALAAFKTYGAAELDLKEQQERPLTSVLAAGWENKVG
;
A
#
# COMPACT_ATOMS: atom_id res chain seq x y z
N MET A 1 -58.20 5.66 44.07
CA MET A 1 -59.21 5.23 43.07
C MET A 1 -58.99 3.75 42.81
N ALA A 2 -60.09 3.01 42.75
CA ALA A 2 -60.24 1.60 42.33
C ALA A 2 -59.83 0.51 43.35
N GLU A 3 -60.87 -0.09 43.91
CA GLU A 3 -60.98 -1.39 44.56
C GLU A 3 -60.74 -2.55 43.57
N GLY A 4 -60.47 -3.77 44.07
CA GLY A 4 -60.44 -4.98 43.23
C GLY A 4 -59.93 -6.25 43.89
N GLU A 5 -60.74 -6.83 44.77
CA GLU A 5 -60.95 -8.25 45.12
C GLU A 5 -59.89 -9.35 44.88
N ALA A 6 -59.58 -10.02 45.99
CA ALA A 6 -59.79 -11.46 46.30
C ALA A 6 -59.14 -12.58 45.46
N GLY A 7 -58.37 -13.41 46.16
CA GLY A 7 -57.98 -14.77 45.75
C GLY A 7 -57.22 -15.50 46.86
N ALA A 8 -57.96 -16.11 47.78
CA ALA A 8 -57.47 -16.96 48.87
C ALA A 8 -56.85 -18.29 48.38
N VAL A 9 -55.95 -18.91 49.17
CA VAL A 9 -56.08 -20.29 49.72
C VAL A 9 -54.99 -20.54 50.79
N ALA A 10 -55.47 -20.89 52.01
CA ALA A 10 -54.95 -21.73 53.11
C ALA A 10 -53.43 -22.03 53.21
N ALA A 11 -52.73 -21.73 54.31
CA ALA A 11 -52.90 -22.20 55.69
C ALA A 11 -52.74 -23.72 55.88
N ALA A 12 -51.55 -24.13 56.31
CA ALA A 12 -51.34 -25.27 57.19
C ALA A 12 -50.42 -24.83 58.35
N THR A 13 -51.08 -24.40 59.41
CA THR A 13 -50.55 -24.13 60.74
C THR A 13 -50.14 -25.42 61.43
N GLY A 14 -48.97 -25.40 62.06
CA GLY A 14 -48.63 -26.28 63.18
C GLY A 14 -47.95 -25.43 64.24
N GLU A 15 -48.75 -24.83 65.12
CA GLU A 15 -48.29 -24.34 66.42
C GLU A 15 -47.95 -25.56 67.29
N GLU A 16 -46.77 -25.56 67.92
CA GLU A 16 -46.64 -26.08 69.28
C GLU A 16 -45.65 -25.19 70.04
N SER A 17 -46.25 -24.30 70.84
CA SER A 17 -45.92 -23.96 72.23
C SER A 17 -44.48 -24.15 72.70
N GLY A 18 -43.91 -23.06 73.19
CA GLY A 18 -42.61 -23.03 73.84
C GLY A 18 -42.50 -23.88 75.10
N ASN A 19 -41.25 -24.19 75.43
CA ASN A 19 -40.84 -24.55 76.77
C ASN A 19 -39.61 -23.73 77.14
N ASN A 20 -39.75 -22.98 78.23
CA ASN A 20 -38.65 -22.41 79.00
C ASN A 20 -37.76 -23.55 79.49
N GLU A 21 -36.52 -23.60 79.02
CA GLU A 21 -35.44 -24.32 79.69
C GLU A 21 -34.22 -23.42 79.86
N SER A 22 -34.03 -22.98 81.11
CA SER A 22 -32.76 -22.92 81.83
C SER A 22 -31.51 -22.43 81.07
N GLU A 23 -30.99 -21.27 81.48
CA GLU A 23 -29.56 -20.95 81.39
C GLU A 23 -28.73 -22.14 81.90
N ALA A 24 -28.15 -22.91 80.97
CA ALA A 24 -27.15 -23.92 81.24
C ALA A 24 -25.81 -23.44 80.67
N SER A 25 -24.80 -23.38 81.55
CA SER A 25 -23.42 -23.00 81.30
C SER A 25 -22.84 -23.50 79.97
N ARG A 26 -22.32 -22.61 79.12
CA ARG A 26 -21.43 -22.98 78.01
C ARG A 26 -20.21 -23.75 78.59
N PRO A 27 -19.87 -24.95 78.09
CA PRO A 27 -18.70 -25.68 78.58
C PRO A 27 -17.42 -24.90 78.24
N ALA A 28 -16.48 -24.83 79.18
CA ALA A 28 -15.16 -24.23 78.97
C ALA A 28 -14.47 -24.88 77.75
N MET A 29 -13.88 -24.05 76.88
CA MET A 29 -13.30 -24.49 75.61
C MET A 29 -12.12 -25.44 75.84
N ASP A 30 -12.13 -26.61 75.20
CA ASP A 30 -11.02 -27.56 75.25
C ASP A 30 -9.85 -27.07 74.38
N THR A 31 -8.86 -26.47 75.05
CA THR A 31 -7.67 -25.90 74.41
C THR A 31 -6.82 -26.94 73.67
N GLY A 32 -6.79 -28.19 74.16
CA GLY A 32 -6.03 -29.28 73.56
C GLY A 32 -6.64 -29.79 72.26
N LEU A 33 -7.96 -30.01 72.26
CA LEU A 33 -8.70 -30.39 71.06
C LEU A 33 -8.66 -29.30 69.98
N ALA A 34 -8.81 -28.03 70.39
CA ALA A 34 -8.75 -26.89 69.48
C ALA A 34 -7.37 -26.77 68.80
N CYS A 35 -6.28 -26.92 69.56
CA CYS A 35 -4.92 -26.89 69.00
C CYS A 35 -4.66 -28.08 68.06
N LEU A 36 -5.12 -29.28 68.41
CA LEU A 36 -4.99 -30.47 67.57
C LEU A 36 -5.71 -30.31 66.23
N VAL A 37 -6.97 -29.87 66.23
CA VAL A 37 -7.75 -29.68 65.00
C VAL A 37 -7.11 -28.60 64.12
N THR A 38 -6.65 -27.51 64.73
CA THR A 38 -6.00 -26.42 64.00
C THR A 38 -4.71 -26.89 63.33
N LEU A 39 -3.90 -27.70 64.01
CA LEU A 39 -2.65 -28.20 63.44
C LEU A 39 -2.87 -29.36 62.45
N LEU A 40 -3.93 -30.16 62.60
CA LEU A 40 -4.36 -31.14 61.60
C LEU A 40 -4.83 -30.46 60.31
N LYS A 41 -5.59 -29.36 60.43
CA LYS A 41 -5.94 -28.50 59.28
C LYS A 41 -4.68 -27.95 58.60
N PHE A 42 -3.71 -27.46 59.37
CA PHE A 42 -2.42 -27.01 58.83
C PHE A 42 -1.65 -28.14 58.09
N LEU A 43 -1.75 -29.38 58.58
CA LEU A 43 -1.15 -30.56 57.94
C LEU A 43 -1.99 -31.14 56.79
N GLY A 44 -3.11 -30.50 56.42
CA GLY A 44 -3.97 -30.90 55.29
C GLY A 44 -4.83 -32.14 55.57
N LYS A 45 -5.13 -32.44 56.84
CA LYS A 45 -6.02 -33.55 57.25
C LYS A 45 -7.33 -32.98 57.79
N ALA A 46 -8.44 -33.34 57.16
CA ALA A 46 -9.78 -33.00 57.64
C ALA A 46 -10.06 -33.74 58.95
N ALA A 47 -10.43 -32.99 59.98
CA ALA A 47 -10.76 -33.52 61.29
C ALA A 47 -11.92 -32.71 61.88
N ASP A 48 -12.99 -33.41 62.26
CA ASP A 48 -14.15 -32.83 62.91
C ASP A 48 -13.94 -32.84 64.44
N PRO A 49 -14.01 -31.66 65.12
CA PRO A 49 -13.88 -31.57 66.57
C PRO A 49 -14.88 -32.44 67.34
N GLU A 50 -16.13 -32.53 66.91
CA GLU A 50 -17.16 -33.31 67.64
C GLU A 50 -16.92 -34.80 67.50
N GLN A 51 -16.52 -35.24 66.31
CA GLN A 51 -16.17 -36.63 66.04
C GLN A 51 -14.93 -37.08 66.84
N LEU A 52 -13.91 -36.23 66.94
CA LEU A 52 -12.73 -36.50 67.75
C LEU A 52 -13.05 -36.53 69.24
N ARG A 53 -13.92 -35.62 69.72
CA ARG A 53 -14.38 -35.62 71.11
C ARG A 53 -15.18 -36.87 71.44
N HIS A 54 -15.99 -37.38 70.51
CA HIS A 54 -16.77 -38.60 70.71
C HIS A 54 -15.90 -39.87 70.67
N GLN A 55 -14.87 -39.92 69.82
CA GLN A 55 -14.01 -41.10 69.66
C GLN A 55 -12.94 -41.22 70.76
N ASN A 56 -12.45 -40.09 71.28
CA ASN A 56 -11.29 -40.07 72.18
C ASN A 56 -11.58 -39.38 73.53
N GLY A 57 -12.73 -38.72 73.69
CA GLY A 57 -13.08 -37.96 74.89
C GLY A 57 -13.76 -38.80 75.98
N LYS A 58 -13.35 -38.57 77.22
CA LYS A 58 -14.04 -39.06 78.43
C LYS A 58 -15.11 -38.03 78.83
N GLY A 59 -16.30 -38.12 78.22
CA GLY A 59 -17.52 -37.49 78.74
C GLY A 59 -17.41 -36.03 79.22
N GLY A 60 -16.83 -35.12 78.41
CA GLY A 60 -16.79 -33.68 78.69
C GLY A 60 -15.51 -33.15 79.34
N GLU A 61 -14.51 -34.00 79.64
CA GLU A 61 -13.19 -33.56 80.11
C GLU A 61 -12.30 -33.02 78.96
N PRO A 62 -11.42 -32.03 79.23
CA PRO A 62 -10.49 -31.49 78.23
C PRO A 62 -9.40 -32.50 77.85
N PHE A 63 -8.97 -32.47 76.58
CA PHE A 63 -7.98 -33.38 76.00
C PHE A 63 -6.63 -33.27 76.71
N THR A 64 -6.14 -34.40 77.23
CA THR A 64 -4.79 -34.48 77.78
C THR A 64 -3.75 -34.73 76.67
N THR A 65 -2.47 -34.55 77.00
CA THR A 65 -1.36 -34.80 76.06
C THR A 65 -1.39 -36.24 75.51
N GLN A 66 -1.85 -37.21 76.30
CA GLN A 66 -1.98 -38.60 75.85
C GLN A 66 -3.11 -38.78 74.83
N ASP A 67 -4.23 -38.08 75.01
CA ASP A 67 -5.38 -38.15 74.12
C ASP A 67 -5.07 -37.50 72.76
N ILE A 68 -4.30 -36.41 72.77
CA ILE A 68 -3.76 -35.75 71.56
C ILE A 68 -2.86 -36.73 70.78
N LEU A 69 -1.94 -37.42 71.45
CA LEU A 69 -1.06 -38.39 70.80
C LEU A 69 -1.81 -39.62 70.26
N LEU A 70 -2.86 -40.08 70.97
CA LEU A 70 -3.70 -41.19 70.55
C LEU A 70 -4.51 -40.82 69.29
N ALA A 71 -5.12 -39.64 69.28
CA ALA A 71 -5.85 -39.10 68.13
C ALA A 71 -4.93 -38.96 66.91
N CYS A 72 -3.71 -38.44 67.10
CA CYS A 72 -2.72 -38.37 66.02
C CYS A 72 -2.40 -39.74 65.43
N LYS A 73 -2.24 -40.77 66.28
CA LYS A 73 -1.93 -42.14 65.84
C LYS A 73 -3.05 -42.74 65.00
N GLN A 74 -4.32 -42.51 65.35
CA GLN A 74 -5.49 -42.97 64.58
C GLN A 74 -5.60 -42.27 63.23
N LEU A 75 -5.24 -40.98 63.16
CA LEU A 75 -5.26 -40.18 61.93
C LEU A 75 -3.99 -40.35 61.05
N GLU A 76 -3.17 -41.35 61.34
CA GLU A 76 -1.88 -41.64 60.67
C GLU A 76 -0.85 -40.50 60.74
N VAL A 77 -0.98 -39.60 61.72
CA VAL A 77 -0.05 -38.51 61.98
C VAL A 77 0.99 -38.98 63.00
N LYS A 78 2.28 -38.83 62.67
CA LYS A 78 3.35 -39.13 63.64
C LYS A 78 3.46 -37.96 64.61
N ALA A 79 3.09 -38.17 65.87
CA ALA A 79 3.23 -37.19 66.94
C ALA A 79 4.11 -37.71 68.08
N ARG A 80 4.88 -36.82 68.72
CA ARG A 80 5.68 -37.08 69.92
C ARG A 80 5.68 -35.86 70.84
N ALA A 81 5.35 -36.07 72.11
CA ALA A 81 5.56 -35.09 73.17
C ALA A 81 7.01 -35.14 73.66
N LYS A 82 7.62 -33.97 73.88
CA LYS A 82 9.00 -33.84 74.36
C LYS A 82 9.15 -32.57 75.21
N THR A 83 9.71 -32.71 76.41
CA THR A 83 10.14 -31.59 77.23
C THR A 83 11.44 -31.01 76.68
N THR A 84 11.48 -29.70 76.42
CA THR A 84 12.57 -29.03 75.72
C THR A 84 12.87 -27.66 76.33
N ASP A 85 14.08 -27.15 76.09
CA ASP A 85 14.53 -25.82 76.51
C ASP A 85 14.55 -24.85 75.31
N TRP A 86 14.50 -23.54 75.55
CA TRP A 86 14.53 -22.50 74.51
C TRP A 86 15.58 -22.74 73.41
N LYS A 87 16.85 -22.99 73.79
CA LYS A 87 17.96 -23.22 72.84
C LYS A 87 17.74 -24.41 71.89
N LYS A 88 16.95 -25.39 72.31
CA LYS A 88 16.61 -26.58 71.51
C LYS A 88 15.33 -26.32 70.70
N LEU A 89 14.39 -25.54 71.24
CA LEU A 89 13.15 -25.16 70.56
C LEU A 89 13.42 -24.40 69.25
N VAL A 90 14.38 -23.46 69.25
CA VAL A 90 14.82 -22.73 68.04
C VAL A 90 15.27 -23.65 66.90
N LYS A 91 15.75 -24.85 67.22
CA LYS A 91 16.28 -25.83 66.25
C LYS A 91 15.28 -26.92 65.88
N MET A 92 14.07 -26.89 66.43
CA MET A 92 13.06 -27.91 66.19
C MET A 92 12.17 -27.56 64.99
N PRO A 93 11.59 -28.58 64.33
CA PRO A 93 10.63 -28.34 63.27
C PRO A 93 9.32 -27.79 63.85
N LEU A 94 9.09 -26.50 63.66
CA LEU A 94 7.83 -25.81 63.95
C LEU A 94 6.93 -25.84 62.69
N PRO A 95 5.59 -25.84 62.81
CA PRO A 95 4.78 -25.55 63.99
C PRO A 95 4.62 -26.75 64.95
N ALA A 96 4.46 -26.45 66.24
CA ALA A 96 4.32 -27.44 67.30
C ALA A 96 3.28 -26.99 68.34
N VAL A 97 2.68 -27.93 69.10
CA VAL A 97 1.76 -27.57 70.19
C VAL A 97 2.56 -27.42 71.48
N GLY A 98 2.59 -26.22 72.05
CA GLY A 98 3.15 -25.94 73.37
C GLY A 98 2.11 -26.09 74.47
N ARG A 99 2.57 -26.33 75.69
CA ARG A 99 1.73 -26.37 76.89
C ARG A 99 2.11 -25.24 77.85
N ASP A 100 1.12 -24.52 78.34
CA ASP A 100 1.25 -23.46 79.33
C ASP A 100 1.48 -24.07 80.74
N SER A 101 2.10 -23.29 81.61
CA SER A 101 2.17 -23.50 83.07
C SER A 101 0.82 -23.80 83.72
N ASP A 102 -0.28 -23.19 83.23
CA ASP A 102 -1.66 -23.43 83.70
C ASP A 102 -2.31 -24.70 83.12
N GLY A 103 -1.56 -25.47 82.31
CA GLY A 103 -2.02 -26.74 81.74
C GLY A 103 -2.83 -26.61 80.45
N ASN A 104 -3.01 -25.39 79.93
CA ASN A 104 -3.63 -25.12 78.63
C ASN A 104 -2.67 -25.38 77.46
N TYR A 105 -3.20 -25.56 76.25
CA TYR A 105 -2.40 -25.76 75.03
C TYR A 105 -2.45 -24.55 74.12
N PHE A 106 -1.34 -24.27 73.43
CA PHE A 106 -1.22 -23.24 72.40
C PHE A 106 -0.35 -23.73 71.25
N ILE A 107 -0.39 -23.06 70.11
CA ILE A 107 0.43 -23.44 68.94
C ILE A 107 1.63 -22.49 68.83
N ILE A 108 2.82 -23.06 68.75
CA ILE A 108 4.07 -22.37 68.43
C ILE A 108 4.24 -22.41 66.92
N GLY A 109 4.11 -21.27 66.25
CA GLY A 109 4.14 -21.17 64.79
C GLY A 109 5.55 -21.13 64.23
N LYS A 110 6.30 -20.06 64.53
CA LYS A 110 7.66 -19.83 64.02
C LYS A 110 8.45 -18.98 65.00
N ILE A 111 9.75 -19.24 65.09
CA ILE A 111 10.72 -18.38 65.80
C ILE A 111 11.54 -17.66 64.72
N ALA A 112 11.65 -16.34 64.83
CA ALA A 112 12.41 -15.51 63.91
C ALA A 112 13.29 -14.53 64.69
N ALA A 113 14.48 -14.26 64.17
CA ALA A 113 15.33 -13.19 64.69
C ALA A 113 14.66 -11.84 64.37
N GLY A 114 14.36 -11.05 65.41
CA GLY A 114 13.86 -9.70 65.26
C GLY A 114 14.93 -8.74 64.73
N GLU A 115 14.51 -7.63 64.13
CA GLU A 115 15.39 -6.58 63.61
C GLU A 115 16.28 -5.96 64.71
N ASP A 116 15.86 -6.07 65.97
CA ASP A 116 16.56 -5.58 67.17
C ASP A 116 17.61 -6.57 67.71
N GLY A 117 17.79 -7.73 67.07
CA GLY A 117 18.74 -8.78 67.50
C GLY A 117 18.19 -9.77 68.55
N GLU A 118 16.95 -9.59 69.01
CA GLU A 118 16.25 -10.51 69.92
C GLU A 118 15.27 -11.43 69.16
N ASP A 119 15.23 -12.71 69.54
CA ASP A 119 14.36 -13.70 68.91
C ASP A 119 12.89 -13.52 69.35
N LYS A 120 11.99 -13.41 68.37
CA LYS A 120 10.53 -13.28 68.58
C LYS A 120 9.82 -14.59 68.20
N VAL A 121 8.82 -14.97 68.99
CA VAL A 121 8.02 -16.20 68.78
C VAL A 121 6.60 -15.84 68.37
N LEU A 122 6.14 -16.47 67.28
CA LEU A 122 4.74 -16.41 66.89
C LEU A 122 3.95 -17.51 67.62
N VAL A 123 3.00 -17.12 68.46
CA VAL A 123 2.13 -18.01 69.24
C VAL A 123 0.68 -17.80 68.85
N GLN A 124 -0.07 -18.88 68.71
CA GLN A 124 -1.51 -18.86 68.46
C GLN A 124 -2.24 -19.52 69.63
N PHE A 125 -3.05 -18.73 70.33
CA PHE A 125 -3.92 -19.24 71.38
C PHE A 125 -5.23 -19.78 70.79
N PRO A 126 -5.78 -20.87 71.34
CA PRO A 126 -7.08 -21.40 70.94
C PRO A 126 -8.20 -20.41 71.28
N GLY A 127 -9.03 -20.07 70.30
CA GLY A 127 -10.16 -19.13 70.43
C GLY A 127 -9.86 -17.69 70.02
N GLN A 128 -8.60 -17.31 69.85
CA GLN A 128 -8.23 -16.01 69.27
C GLN A 128 -8.13 -16.13 67.74
N GLN A 129 -8.59 -15.11 67.00
CA GLN A 129 -8.53 -15.10 65.54
C GLN A 129 -7.16 -14.70 64.97
N LYS A 130 -6.30 -14.05 65.76
CA LYS A 130 -4.98 -13.56 65.33
C LYS A 130 -3.85 -14.17 66.16
N PRO A 131 -2.72 -14.54 65.56
CA PRO A 131 -1.53 -14.96 66.29
C PRO A 131 -0.88 -13.76 67.00
N GLU A 132 -0.30 -14.00 68.17
CA GLU A 132 0.43 -13.02 68.96
C GLU A 132 1.94 -13.21 68.79
N ILE A 133 2.69 -12.10 68.74
CA ILE A 133 4.15 -12.13 68.70
C ILE A 133 4.65 -11.86 70.11
N LEU A 134 5.30 -12.85 70.70
CA LEU A 134 5.86 -12.77 72.05
C LEU A 134 7.38 -12.68 71.98
N ASP A 135 7.94 -11.81 72.81
CA ASP A 135 9.38 -11.77 73.06
C ASP A 135 9.80 -12.98 73.91
N GLN A 136 11.08 -13.36 73.82
CA GLN A 136 11.60 -14.55 74.52
C GLN A 136 11.26 -14.58 76.02
N GLN A 137 11.36 -13.45 76.72
CA GLN A 137 11.07 -13.38 78.16
C GLN A 137 9.58 -13.61 78.47
N ALA A 138 8.69 -13.09 77.64
CA ALA A 138 7.25 -13.29 77.78
C ALA A 138 6.84 -14.73 77.45
N PHE A 139 7.50 -15.35 76.47
CA PHE A 139 7.27 -16.74 76.10
C PHE A 139 7.75 -17.72 77.18
N ASP A 140 8.94 -17.52 77.75
CA ASP A 140 9.47 -18.38 78.81
C ASP A 140 8.63 -18.28 80.11
N ALA A 141 7.93 -17.17 80.33
CA ALA A 141 7.00 -17.02 81.46
C ALA A 141 5.70 -17.82 81.31
N LEU A 142 5.24 -18.03 80.07
CA LEU A 142 4.03 -18.76 79.73
C LEU A 142 4.29 -20.27 79.54
N TRP A 143 5.46 -20.65 79.04
CA TRP A 143 5.70 -22.00 78.58
C TRP A 143 6.17 -22.97 79.69
N SER A 144 5.47 -24.09 79.85
CA SER A 144 5.81 -25.16 80.82
C SER A 144 7.02 -26.03 80.43
N GLY A 145 7.61 -25.81 79.24
CA GLY A 145 8.70 -26.62 78.70
C GLY A 145 8.25 -27.85 77.90
N GLU A 146 6.97 -28.22 77.91
CA GLU A 146 6.44 -29.36 77.13
C GLU A 146 5.99 -28.94 75.72
N VAL A 147 6.40 -29.70 74.70
CA VAL A 147 6.05 -29.46 73.29
C VAL A 147 5.68 -30.77 72.60
N ILE A 148 4.58 -30.76 71.84
CA ILE A 148 4.11 -31.86 71.01
C ILE A 148 4.43 -31.53 69.55
N LEU A 149 5.35 -32.30 68.97
CA LEU A 149 5.69 -32.24 67.55
C LEU A 149 4.81 -33.20 66.77
N MET A 150 4.35 -32.79 65.59
CA MET A 150 3.60 -33.67 64.68
C MET A 150 3.97 -33.44 63.20
N THR A 151 3.96 -34.53 62.41
CA THR A 151 4.25 -34.49 60.97
C THR A 151 3.52 -35.60 60.21
N THR A 152 3.25 -35.38 58.93
CA THR A 152 2.70 -36.38 57.99
C THR A 152 3.82 -37.03 57.14
N ARG A 153 3.56 -38.22 56.56
CA ARG A 153 4.53 -38.89 55.66
C ARG A 153 4.77 -38.13 54.35
N ALA A 154 3.76 -37.43 53.83
CA ALA A 154 3.86 -36.69 52.57
C ALA A 154 4.81 -35.48 52.65
N ASN A 155 4.86 -34.81 53.81
CA ASN A 155 5.70 -33.62 54.00
C ASN A 155 7.21 -33.95 54.08
N ILE A 156 7.56 -35.18 54.47
CA ILE A 156 8.95 -35.66 54.56
C ILE A 156 9.60 -35.80 53.17
N ALA A 157 8.82 -36.01 52.11
CA ALA A 157 9.35 -36.19 50.75
C ALA A 157 9.57 -34.87 49.98
N GLY A 158 8.97 -33.76 50.41
CA GLY A 158 8.90 -32.51 49.64
C GLY A 158 9.54 -31.28 50.27
N ALA A 159 9.70 -31.23 51.60
CA ALA A 159 10.05 -29.99 52.31
C ALA A 159 11.52 -29.53 52.23
N GLY A 160 12.35 -30.15 51.38
CA GLY A 160 13.81 -29.93 51.37
C GLY A 160 14.41 -29.20 50.17
N ARG A 161 13.68 -29.00 49.06
CA ARG A 161 14.24 -28.30 47.90
C ARG A 161 13.84 -26.83 47.93
N LYS A 162 14.80 -25.97 48.29
CA LYS A 162 14.73 -24.54 47.94
C LYS A 162 14.52 -24.42 46.43
N PHE A 163 13.66 -23.49 46.01
CA PHE A 163 13.38 -23.24 44.60
C PHE A 163 14.59 -22.53 43.98
N ASP A 164 15.58 -23.31 43.57
CA ASP A 164 16.78 -22.87 42.86
C ASP A 164 16.78 -23.44 41.42
N VAL A 165 17.63 -22.90 40.53
CA VAL A 165 17.77 -23.30 39.11
C VAL A 165 17.90 -24.83 38.92
N THR A 166 18.38 -25.53 39.95
CA THR A 166 18.45 -27.01 40.05
C THR A 166 17.13 -27.73 39.81
N TRP A 167 15.97 -27.10 40.06
CA TRP A 167 14.66 -27.68 39.76
C TRP A 167 14.35 -27.76 38.25
N PHE A 168 14.98 -26.91 37.43
CA PHE A 168 14.78 -26.83 35.98
C PHE A 168 15.63 -27.84 35.20
N ILE A 169 16.80 -28.21 35.74
CA ILE A 169 17.77 -29.13 35.11
C ILE A 169 17.12 -30.44 34.63
N PRO A 170 16.25 -31.13 35.40
CA PRO A 170 15.63 -32.38 34.95
C PRO A 170 14.76 -32.22 33.70
N ALA A 171 14.13 -31.05 33.50
CA ALA A 171 13.30 -30.78 32.33
C ALA A 171 14.16 -30.56 31.07
N LEU A 172 15.31 -29.88 31.19
CA LEU A 172 16.26 -29.69 30.09
C LEU A 172 16.96 -31.00 29.70
N VAL A 173 17.36 -31.82 30.68
CA VAL A 173 18.06 -33.10 30.45
C VAL A 173 17.19 -34.09 29.66
N LYS A 174 15.86 -34.01 29.78
CA LYS A 174 14.92 -34.82 29.00
C LYS A 174 15.11 -34.63 27.49
N TYR A 175 15.45 -33.41 27.05
CA TYR A 175 15.67 -33.07 25.64
C TYR A 175 17.16 -32.95 25.26
N ARG A 176 18.07 -33.53 26.06
CA ARG A 176 19.52 -33.44 25.85
C ARG A 176 20.01 -33.85 24.45
N LYS A 177 19.31 -34.77 23.78
CA LYS A 177 19.68 -35.22 22.43
C LYS A 177 19.48 -34.10 21.40
N LEU A 178 18.33 -33.43 21.44
CA LEU A 178 18.03 -32.29 20.56
C LEU A 178 18.94 -31.10 20.87
N LEU A 179 19.18 -30.82 22.16
CA LEU A 179 20.13 -29.78 22.58
C LEU A 179 21.56 -30.07 22.10
N TYR A 180 21.97 -31.33 22.07
CA TYR A 180 23.27 -31.74 21.54
C TYR A 180 23.35 -31.60 20.02
N GLU A 181 22.28 -31.94 19.28
CA GLU A 181 22.19 -31.71 17.84
C GLU A 181 22.29 -30.21 17.50
N ILE A 182 21.61 -29.35 18.27
CA ILE A 182 21.70 -27.89 18.16
C ILE A 182 23.13 -27.42 18.45
N LEU A 183 23.79 -27.95 19.48
CA LEU A 183 25.17 -27.61 19.83
C LEU A 183 26.13 -27.95 18.68
N ILE A 184 26.00 -29.14 18.10
CA ILE A 184 26.81 -29.56 16.95
C ILE A 184 26.54 -28.65 15.75
N ALA A 185 25.28 -28.39 15.40
CA ALA A 185 24.93 -27.51 14.28
C ALA A 185 25.48 -26.09 14.48
N SER A 186 25.40 -25.57 15.71
CA SER A 186 25.96 -24.25 16.08
C SER A 186 27.48 -24.22 15.92
N PHE A 187 28.16 -25.28 16.34
CA PHE A 187 29.61 -25.41 16.20
C PHE A 187 30.05 -25.41 14.73
N PHE A 188 29.35 -26.15 13.87
CA PHE A 188 29.64 -26.16 12.43
C PHE A 188 29.36 -24.81 11.78
N LEU A 189 28.24 -24.15 12.09
CA LEU A 189 27.94 -22.80 11.60
C LEU A 189 29.03 -21.80 11.97
N GLN A 190 29.47 -21.81 13.23
CA GLN A 190 30.53 -20.93 13.70
C GLN A 190 31.89 -21.24 13.04
N LEU A 191 32.19 -22.50 12.74
CA LEU A 191 33.37 -22.88 11.97
C LEU A 191 33.32 -22.37 10.52
N PHE A 192 32.15 -22.41 9.86
CA PHE A 192 31.97 -21.83 8.53
C PHE A 192 32.05 -20.29 8.53
N ALA A 193 31.57 -19.64 9.60
CA ALA A 193 31.70 -18.20 9.76
C ALA A 193 33.16 -17.72 9.77
N LEU A 194 34.12 -18.58 10.17
CA LEU A 194 35.56 -18.30 10.06
C LEU A 194 36.10 -18.41 8.62
N VAL A 195 35.42 -19.15 7.73
CA VAL A 195 35.84 -19.32 6.33
C VAL A 195 35.55 -18.04 5.53
N THR A 196 34.47 -17.33 5.85
CA THR A 196 34.07 -16.10 5.15
C THR A 196 35.16 -15.01 5.17
N PRO A 197 35.77 -14.63 6.33
CA PRO A 197 36.93 -13.73 6.37
C PRO A 197 38.13 -14.23 5.55
N MET A 198 38.38 -15.54 5.55
CA MET A 198 39.48 -16.14 4.75
C MET A 198 39.23 -15.99 3.26
N PHE A 199 37.96 -16.08 2.81
CA PHE A 199 37.62 -15.84 1.42
C PHE A 199 37.82 -14.37 1.03
N PHE A 200 37.38 -13.43 1.86
CA PHE A 200 37.63 -12.00 1.63
C PHE A 200 39.13 -11.70 1.56
N GLN A 201 39.94 -12.31 2.42
CA GLN A 201 41.40 -12.18 2.35
C GLN A 201 41.94 -12.64 0.99
N VAL A 202 41.54 -13.81 0.50
CA VAL A 202 41.99 -14.32 -0.80
C VAL A 202 41.56 -13.40 -1.95
N VAL A 203 40.36 -12.83 -1.88
CA VAL A 203 39.89 -11.87 -2.88
C VAL A 203 40.76 -10.61 -2.88
N ILE A 204 41.07 -10.05 -1.71
CA ILE A 204 41.91 -8.86 -1.60
C ILE A 204 43.37 -9.16 -1.98
N ASP A 205 43.96 -10.20 -1.41
CA ASP A 205 45.40 -10.46 -1.54
C ASP A 205 45.77 -11.06 -2.90
N LYS A 206 44.92 -11.94 -3.47
CA LYS A 206 45.23 -12.65 -4.72
C LYS A 206 44.45 -12.12 -5.91
N VAL A 207 43.14 -11.94 -5.78
CA VAL A 207 42.28 -11.64 -6.93
C VAL A 207 42.40 -10.17 -7.34
N LEU A 208 42.30 -9.25 -6.38
CA LEU A 208 42.39 -7.81 -6.62
C LEU A 208 43.79 -7.42 -7.11
N VAL A 209 44.84 -7.98 -6.49
CA VAL A 209 46.24 -7.70 -6.83
C VAL A 209 46.64 -8.24 -8.21
N HIS A 210 46.19 -9.44 -8.58
CA HIS A 210 46.62 -10.09 -9.83
C HIS A 210 45.56 -10.07 -10.96
N LYS A 211 44.41 -9.41 -10.75
CA LYS A 211 43.27 -9.40 -11.69
C LYS A 211 42.84 -10.81 -12.15
N GLY A 212 42.90 -11.78 -11.24
CA GLY A 212 42.60 -13.19 -11.51
C GLY A 212 41.08 -13.45 -11.56
N LEU A 213 40.43 -13.09 -12.67
CA LEU A 213 38.96 -13.21 -12.82
C LEU A 213 38.46 -14.67 -12.69
N THR A 214 39.25 -15.67 -13.12
CA THR A 214 38.89 -17.08 -12.95
C THR A 214 38.87 -17.50 -11.49
N THR A 215 39.87 -17.07 -10.71
CA THR A 215 39.89 -17.29 -9.26
C THR A 215 38.78 -16.51 -8.54
N LEU A 216 38.43 -15.30 -9.02
CA LEU A 216 37.29 -14.54 -8.49
C LEU A 216 35.99 -15.33 -8.62
N ASN A 217 35.69 -15.84 -9.81
CA ASN A 217 34.46 -16.57 -10.07
C ASN A 217 34.35 -17.84 -9.20
N VAL A 218 35.45 -18.60 -9.06
CA VAL A 218 35.48 -19.78 -8.18
C VAL A 218 35.20 -19.39 -6.72
N MET A 219 35.77 -18.28 -6.26
CA MET A 219 35.58 -17.77 -4.91
C MET A 219 34.17 -17.25 -4.66
N ILE A 220 33.56 -16.58 -5.64
CA ILE A 220 32.16 -16.12 -5.58
C ILE A 220 31.23 -17.33 -5.51
N ILE A 221 31.42 -18.34 -6.36
CA ILE A 221 30.60 -19.57 -6.33
C ILE A 221 30.76 -20.28 -4.97
N ALA A 222 31.98 -20.39 -4.46
CA ALA A 222 32.24 -20.98 -3.15
C ALA A 222 31.57 -20.19 -2.01
N LEU A 223 31.61 -18.85 -2.06
CA LEU A 223 30.95 -17.99 -1.09
C LEU A 223 29.43 -18.17 -1.12
N VAL A 224 28.82 -18.19 -2.31
CA VAL A 224 27.37 -18.41 -2.46
C VAL A 224 26.95 -19.76 -1.87
N VAL A 225 27.71 -20.83 -2.17
CA VAL A 225 27.43 -22.17 -1.63
C VAL A 225 27.54 -22.19 -0.10
N VAL A 226 28.61 -21.61 0.47
CA VAL A 226 28.82 -21.56 1.92
C VAL A 226 27.75 -20.70 2.59
N SER A 227 27.42 -19.53 2.06
CA SER A 227 26.38 -18.65 2.60
C SER A 227 24.99 -19.29 2.53
N THR A 228 24.65 -19.98 1.43
CA THR A 228 23.38 -20.71 1.33
C THR A 228 23.32 -21.84 2.36
N PHE A 229 24.40 -22.61 2.52
CA PHE A 229 24.47 -23.65 3.53
C PHE A 229 24.35 -23.09 4.95
N GLU A 230 25.01 -21.96 5.24
CA GLU A 230 24.93 -21.26 6.52
C GLU A 230 23.51 -20.82 6.85
N VAL A 231 22.79 -20.25 5.88
CA VAL A 231 21.38 -19.87 6.04
C VAL A 231 20.49 -21.09 6.29
N VAL A 232 20.65 -22.17 5.52
CA VAL A 232 19.84 -23.39 5.68
C VAL A 232 20.08 -24.06 7.03
N VAL A 233 21.34 -24.28 7.40
CA VAL A 233 21.68 -24.91 8.69
C VAL A 233 21.37 -23.96 9.86
N GLY A 234 21.54 -22.66 9.68
CA GLY A 234 21.15 -21.61 10.63
C GLY A 234 19.65 -21.60 10.90
N GLY A 235 18.85 -21.70 9.84
CA GLY A 235 17.40 -21.83 9.92
C GLY A 235 16.97 -23.11 10.62
N LEU A 236 17.52 -24.27 10.22
CA LEU A 236 17.25 -25.56 10.87
C LEU A 236 17.63 -25.56 12.35
N ARG A 237 18.80 -25.03 12.69
CA ARG A 237 19.27 -24.86 14.08
C ARG A 237 18.28 -24.01 14.89
N THR A 238 17.87 -22.87 14.35
CA THR A 238 16.94 -21.94 15.01
C THR A 238 15.56 -22.57 15.21
N TYR A 239 15.06 -23.30 14.20
CA TYR A 239 13.81 -24.03 14.29
C TYR A 239 13.83 -25.12 15.36
N VAL A 240 14.84 -26.00 15.32
CA VAL A 240 14.99 -27.09 16.31
C VAL A 240 15.18 -26.51 17.71
N PHE A 241 15.91 -25.40 17.84
CA PHE A 241 16.06 -24.67 19.09
C PHE A 241 14.73 -24.15 19.62
N SER A 242 14.01 -23.34 18.86
CA SER A 242 12.70 -22.77 19.24
C SER A 242 11.69 -23.86 19.60
N HIS A 243 11.60 -24.92 18.79
CA HIS A 243 10.68 -26.03 19.05
C HIS A 243 11.03 -26.81 20.33
N THR A 244 12.31 -27.03 20.60
CA THR A 244 12.77 -27.70 21.82
C THR A 244 12.51 -26.83 23.05
N THR A 245 12.80 -25.53 22.94
CA THR A 245 12.55 -24.51 23.96
C THR A 245 11.08 -24.42 24.32
N ASN A 246 10.18 -24.30 23.33
CA ASN A 246 8.73 -24.23 23.57
C ASN A 246 8.19 -25.50 24.25
N ARG A 247 8.74 -26.68 23.92
CA ARG A 247 8.36 -27.94 24.60
C ARG A 247 8.82 -27.97 26.06
N VAL A 248 10.02 -27.47 26.34
CA VAL A 248 10.52 -27.31 27.71
C VAL A 248 9.67 -26.29 28.47
N ASP A 249 9.29 -25.20 27.81
CA ASP A 249 8.46 -24.11 28.34
C ASP A 249 7.11 -24.62 28.84
N VAL A 250 6.37 -25.32 27.97
CA VAL A 250 5.04 -25.87 28.28
C VAL A 250 5.12 -26.89 29.42
N GLU A 251 6.15 -27.74 29.44
CA GLU A 251 6.32 -28.73 30.51
C GLU A 251 6.61 -28.08 31.88
N LEU A 252 7.42 -27.02 31.89
CA LEU A 252 7.73 -26.26 33.10
C LEU A 252 6.52 -25.43 33.58
N GLY A 253 5.85 -24.75 32.65
CA GLY A 253 4.63 -23.98 32.91
C GLY A 253 3.53 -24.85 33.54
N ALA A 254 3.28 -26.03 32.97
CA ALA A 254 2.29 -26.96 33.51
C ALA A 254 2.63 -27.47 34.92
N LYS A 255 3.90 -27.75 35.21
CA LYS A 255 4.34 -28.15 36.57
C LYS A 255 4.19 -27.02 37.57
N LEU A 256 4.51 -25.80 37.16
CA LEU A 256 4.47 -24.62 38.01
C LEU A 256 3.02 -24.20 38.33
N PHE A 257 2.16 -24.17 37.31
CA PHE A 257 0.75 -23.88 37.48
C PHE A 257 0.06 -24.91 38.38
N ARG A 258 0.37 -26.20 38.20
CA ARG A 258 -0.13 -27.28 39.09
C ARG A 258 0.34 -27.10 40.53
N HIS A 259 1.56 -26.59 40.75
CA HIS A 259 2.06 -26.30 42.10
C HIS A 259 1.34 -25.11 42.72
N LEU A 260 1.13 -24.02 41.98
CA LEU A 260 0.39 -22.85 42.45
C LEU A 260 -1.05 -23.20 42.85
N LEU A 261 -1.75 -23.99 42.03
CA LEU A 261 -3.11 -24.45 42.34
C LEU A 261 -3.18 -25.40 43.55
N ALA A 262 -2.06 -26.02 43.94
CA ALA A 262 -1.98 -26.89 45.09
C ALA A 262 -1.64 -26.13 46.40
N LEU A 263 -1.41 -24.82 46.34
CA LEU A 263 -1.11 -24.02 47.53
C LEU A 263 -2.38 -23.77 48.37
N PRO A 264 -2.27 -23.77 49.71
CA PRO A 264 -3.40 -23.46 50.59
C PRO A 264 -3.98 -22.07 50.33
N LEU A 265 -5.29 -21.90 50.54
CA LEU A 265 -5.99 -20.62 50.32
C LEU A 265 -5.36 -19.46 51.11
N SER A 266 -4.83 -19.73 52.30
CA SER A 266 -4.12 -18.76 53.14
C SER A 266 -2.86 -18.17 52.50
N TYR A 267 -2.21 -18.88 51.57
CA TYR A 267 -1.09 -18.34 50.78
C TYR A 267 -1.56 -17.20 49.86
N PHE A 268 -2.80 -17.28 49.37
CA PHE A 268 -3.41 -16.28 48.50
C PHE A 268 -4.07 -15.15 49.31
N GLU A 269 -4.69 -15.44 50.45
CA GLU A 269 -5.31 -14.42 51.32
C GLU A 269 -4.30 -13.44 51.94
N SER A 270 -3.06 -13.88 52.19
CA SER A 270 -2.01 -13.03 52.77
C SER A 270 -1.35 -12.06 51.78
N ARG A 271 -1.69 -12.13 50.49
CA ARG A 271 -1.06 -11.33 49.43
C ARG A 271 -2.12 -10.64 48.60
N ARG A 272 -1.87 -9.38 48.25
CA ARG A 272 -2.77 -8.65 47.34
C ARG A 272 -2.83 -9.40 46.01
N VAL A 273 -4.01 -9.51 45.40
CA VAL A 273 -4.23 -10.25 44.15
C VAL A 273 -3.24 -9.80 43.06
N GLY A 274 -2.95 -8.50 42.98
CA GLY A 274 -1.95 -7.92 42.07
C GLY A 274 -0.50 -8.40 42.29
N GLU A 275 -0.08 -8.64 43.54
CA GLU A 275 1.27 -9.17 43.85
C GLU A 275 1.41 -10.64 43.44
N SER A 276 0.34 -11.42 43.54
CA SER A 276 0.33 -12.83 43.12
C SER A 276 0.38 -12.94 41.59
N VAL A 277 -0.39 -12.13 40.87
CA VAL A 277 -0.38 -12.08 39.39
C VAL A 277 0.97 -11.58 38.86
N ALA A 278 1.54 -10.53 39.45
CA ALA A 278 2.84 -10.00 39.06
C ALA A 278 3.95 -11.06 39.16
N ARG A 279 3.97 -11.86 40.24
CA ARG A 279 4.94 -12.95 40.40
C ARG A 279 4.72 -14.13 39.45
N VAL A 280 3.48 -14.41 39.05
CA VAL A 280 3.21 -15.43 38.01
C VAL A 280 3.80 -14.99 36.67
N ARG A 281 3.69 -13.69 36.33
CA ARG A 281 4.30 -13.13 35.12
C ARG A 281 5.83 -13.12 35.17
N GLU A 282 6.44 -12.89 36.33
CA GLU A 282 7.89 -13.02 36.50
C GLU A 282 8.38 -14.45 36.21
N LEU A 283 7.56 -15.46 36.51
CA LEU A 283 7.88 -16.84 36.18
C LEU A 283 7.89 -17.08 34.68
N ASP A 284 7.10 -16.34 33.88
CA ASP A 284 7.21 -16.35 32.42
C ASP A 284 8.53 -15.73 31.96
N THR A 285 8.96 -14.61 32.54
CA THR A 285 10.26 -13.98 32.21
C THR A 285 11.45 -14.87 32.59
N ILE A 286 11.39 -15.54 33.74
CA ILE A 286 12.43 -16.50 34.16
C ILE A 286 12.44 -17.72 33.24
N ARG A 287 11.26 -18.18 32.81
CA ARG A 287 11.10 -19.29 31.87
C ARG A 287 11.68 -18.93 30.51
N GLU A 288 11.36 -17.76 29.98
CA GLU A 288 11.91 -17.21 28.74
C GLU A 288 13.43 -17.05 28.79
N PHE A 289 13.98 -16.50 29.87
CA PHE A 289 15.43 -16.33 30.04
C PHE A 289 16.19 -17.67 29.97
N LEU A 290 15.66 -18.70 30.64
CA LEU A 290 16.32 -20.01 30.71
C LEU A 290 16.16 -20.82 29.43
N THR A 291 15.07 -20.63 28.69
CA THR A 291 14.78 -21.42 27.49
C THR A 291 15.28 -20.75 26.19
N SER A 292 15.53 -19.44 26.16
CA SER A 292 15.95 -18.71 24.95
C SER A 292 17.47 -18.40 24.89
N SER A 293 17.93 -17.32 25.50
CA SER A 293 19.28 -16.77 25.28
C SER A 293 20.37 -17.45 26.11
N SER A 294 20.03 -18.04 27.25
CA SER A 294 21.02 -18.62 28.17
C SER A 294 21.74 -19.84 27.59
N VAL A 295 21.07 -20.63 26.75
CA VAL A 295 21.64 -21.86 26.16
C VAL A 295 22.62 -21.52 25.04
N THR A 296 22.36 -20.46 24.26
CA THR A 296 23.27 -20.01 23.19
C THR A 296 24.53 -19.37 23.77
N LEU A 297 24.43 -18.65 24.89
CA LEU A 297 25.59 -18.06 25.58
C LEU A 297 26.65 -19.10 25.98
N VAL A 298 26.24 -20.32 26.36
CA VAL A 298 27.19 -21.41 26.68
C VAL A 298 27.98 -21.82 25.44
N ILE A 299 27.33 -21.86 24.27
CA ILE A 299 27.97 -22.19 23.00
C ILE A 299 28.91 -21.07 22.56
N ASP A 300 28.46 -19.82 22.65
CA ASP A 300 29.26 -18.64 22.30
C ASP A 300 30.51 -18.54 23.18
N LEU A 301 30.41 -18.89 24.48
CA LEU A 301 31.54 -18.97 25.38
C LEU A 301 32.56 -20.04 24.94
N LEU A 302 32.09 -21.24 24.56
CA LEU A 302 32.98 -22.30 24.05
C LEU A 302 33.67 -21.86 22.74
N PHE A 303 32.95 -21.19 21.86
CA PHE A 303 33.48 -20.75 20.57
C PHE A 303 34.40 -19.52 20.69
N THR A 304 34.23 -18.70 21.73
CA THR A 304 35.15 -17.60 22.04
C THR A 304 36.59 -18.10 22.16
N PHE A 305 36.81 -19.28 22.74
CA PHE A 305 38.16 -19.89 22.79
C PHE A 305 38.70 -20.26 21.41
N VAL A 306 37.84 -20.73 20.50
CA VAL A 306 38.21 -21.04 19.11
C VAL A 306 38.59 -19.76 18.37
N PHE A 307 37.79 -18.70 18.49
CA PHE A 307 38.12 -17.39 17.91
C PHE A 307 39.43 -16.83 18.45
N LEU A 308 39.66 -16.89 19.77
CA LEU A 308 40.92 -16.46 20.38
C LEU A 308 42.11 -17.30 19.88
N ALA A 309 41.93 -18.61 19.69
CA ALA A 309 42.96 -19.49 19.15
C ALA A 309 43.29 -19.17 17.67
N VAL A 310 42.27 -18.96 16.83
CA VAL A 310 42.49 -18.58 15.42
C VAL A 310 43.14 -17.20 15.33
N MET A 311 42.68 -16.25 16.14
CA MET A 311 43.27 -14.91 16.19
C MET A 311 44.72 -14.95 16.69
N TYR A 312 45.06 -15.82 17.65
CA TYR A 312 46.46 -16.05 18.06
C TYR A 312 47.32 -16.54 16.89
N LEU A 313 46.81 -17.48 16.09
CA LEU A 313 47.51 -17.99 14.91
C LEU A 313 47.70 -16.91 13.84
N TYR A 314 46.74 -15.98 13.71
CA TYR A 314 46.80 -14.90 12.73
C TYR A 314 47.71 -13.74 13.19
N SER A 315 47.54 -13.27 14.43
CA SER A 315 48.35 -12.21 15.02
C SER A 315 48.30 -12.22 16.55
N PRO A 316 49.42 -12.54 17.22
CA PRO A 316 49.51 -12.48 18.67
C PRO A 316 49.32 -11.06 19.24
N THR A 317 49.62 -10.01 18.49
CA THR A 317 49.51 -8.62 18.97
C THR A 317 48.05 -8.17 19.03
N LEU A 318 47.24 -8.49 18.03
CA LEU A 318 45.80 -8.20 18.03
C LEU A 318 45.08 -9.00 19.13
N LEU A 319 45.51 -10.24 19.39
CA LEU A 319 44.99 -11.03 20.50
C LEU A 319 45.16 -10.32 21.85
N ILE A 320 46.34 -9.74 22.11
CA ILE A 320 46.60 -9.04 23.37
C ILE A 320 45.64 -7.85 23.54
N ILE A 321 45.39 -7.09 22.47
CA ILE A 321 44.45 -5.97 22.51
C ILE A 321 43.04 -6.44 22.89
N VAL A 322 42.55 -7.52 22.27
CA VAL A 322 41.23 -8.10 22.58
C VAL A 322 41.19 -8.70 23.99
N LEU A 323 42.25 -9.38 24.44
CA LEU A 323 42.32 -9.92 25.79
C LEU A 323 42.31 -8.83 26.87
N VAL A 324 42.88 -7.65 26.58
CA VAL A 324 42.84 -6.49 27.49
C VAL A 324 41.47 -5.83 27.52
N SER A 325 40.71 -5.85 26.42
CA SER A 325 39.36 -5.25 26.38
C SER A 325 38.30 -6.10 27.10
N LEU A 326 38.45 -7.43 27.16
CA LEU A 326 37.50 -8.32 27.84
C LEU A 326 37.31 -7.99 29.34
N PRO A 327 38.37 -7.84 30.17
CA PRO A 327 38.24 -7.39 31.55
C PRO A 327 37.56 -6.01 31.68
N LEU A 328 37.82 -5.09 30.75
CA LEU A 328 37.20 -3.77 30.75
C LEU A 328 35.67 -3.87 30.58
N TYR A 329 35.19 -4.71 29.66
CA TYR A 329 33.76 -4.99 29.53
C TYR A 329 33.16 -5.63 30.78
N VAL A 330 33.87 -6.57 31.40
CA VAL A 330 33.43 -7.21 32.65
C VAL A 330 33.30 -6.18 33.79
N ILE A 331 34.25 -5.26 33.91
CA ILE A 331 34.22 -4.19 34.92
C ILE A 331 33.03 -3.25 34.69
N VAL A 332 32.83 -2.80 33.44
CA VAL A 332 31.68 -1.95 33.10
C VAL A 332 30.36 -2.67 33.42
N SER A 333 30.23 -3.93 33.02
CA SER A 333 29.03 -4.73 33.34
C SER A 333 28.85 -4.89 34.85
N ALA A 334 29.91 -5.19 35.60
CA ALA A 334 29.84 -5.36 37.06
C ALA A 334 29.39 -4.09 37.79
N ILE A 335 29.67 -2.90 37.25
CA ILE A 335 29.26 -1.61 37.81
C ILE A 335 27.83 -1.25 37.39
N VAL A 336 27.50 -1.43 36.10
CA VAL A 336 26.22 -0.97 35.53
C VAL A 336 25.06 -1.91 35.89
N THR A 337 25.27 -3.22 35.85
CA THR A 337 24.22 -4.22 36.11
C THR A 337 23.55 -4.05 37.49
N PRO A 338 24.26 -3.88 38.64
CA PRO A 338 23.60 -3.71 39.93
C PRO A 338 22.80 -2.40 40.01
N LEU A 339 23.27 -1.33 39.36
CA LEU A 339 22.56 -0.05 39.31
C LEU A 339 21.24 -0.17 38.55
N LEU A 340 21.28 -0.78 37.36
CA LEU A 340 20.08 -1.01 36.56
C LEU A 340 19.10 -1.96 37.25
N ARG A 341 19.61 -3.03 37.89
CA ARG A 341 18.76 -3.95 38.68
C ARG A 341 18.02 -3.23 39.80
N LYS A 342 18.70 -2.34 40.55
CA LYS A 342 18.05 -1.55 41.62
C LYS A 342 16.93 -0.67 41.07
N ARG A 343 17.16 0.00 39.94
CA ARG A 343 16.14 0.85 39.30
C ARG A 343 14.98 0.05 38.72
N LEU A 344 15.26 -1.13 38.17
CA LEU A 344 14.24 -2.05 37.66
C LEU A 344 13.34 -2.55 38.80
N GLU A 345 13.93 -2.91 39.94
CA GLU A 345 13.19 -3.31 41.14
C GLU A 345 12.31 -2.17 41.66
N GLU A 346 12.85 -0.94 41.76
CA GLU A 346 12.05 0.24 42.12
C GLU A 346 10.87 0.45 41.16
N LYS A 347 11.08 0.29 39.84
CA LYS A 347 10.02 0.39 38.83
C LYS A 347 8.97 -0.72 39.01
N PHE A 348 9.40 -1.95 39.28
CA PHE A 348 8.52 -3.09 39.48
C PHE A 348 7.64 -2.90 40.73
N GLN A 349 8.23 -2.53 41.86
CA GLN A 349 7.49 -2.28 43.11
C GLN A 349 6.44 -1.17 42.93
N ARG A 350 6.77 -0.11 42.20
CA ARG A 350 5.80 0.95 41.87
C ARG A 350 4.69 0.46 40.93
N GLY A 351 5.03 -0.36 39.94
CA GLY A 351 4.05 -0.98 39.03
C GLY A 351 3.08 -1.91 39.76
N ALA A 352 3.59 -2.80 40.60
CA ALA A 352 2.78 -3.71 41.41
C ALA A 352 1.83 -2.94 42.35
N ARG A 353 2.32 -1.85 42.97
CA ARG A 353 1.50 -0.97 43.82
C ARG A 353 0.37 -0.29 43.03
N ASN A 354 0.65 0.20 41.82
CA ASN A 354 -0.36 0.85 41.00
C ASN A 354 -1.45 -0.14 40.55
N GLN A 355 -1.05 -1.36 40.15
CA GLN A 355 -1.99 -2.41 39.78
C GLN A 355 -2.81 -2.90 40.98
N ALA A 356 -2.20 -3.01 42.16
CA ALA A 356 -2.92 -3.33 43.39
C ALA A 356 -3.94 -2.25 43.76
N PHE A 357 -3.59 -0.97 43.60
CA PHE A 357 -4.50 0.15 43.82
C PHE A 357 -5.71 0.11 42.87
N LEU A 358 -5.49 -0.15 41.57
CA LEU A 358 -6.59 -0.27 40.60
C LEU A 358 -7.55 -1.42 40.93
N VAL A 359 -7.03 -2.57 41.35
CA VAL A 359 -7.86 -3.71 41.77
C VAL A 359 -8.63 -3.41 43.07
N GLU A 360 -8.01 -2.70 44.01
CA GLU A 360 -8.64 -2.24 45.27
C GLU A 360 -9.69 -1.16 45.02
N SER A 361 -9.54 -0.34 43.98
CA SER A 361 -10.49 0.72 43.59
C SER A 361 -11.75 0.19 42.88
N ILE A 362 -11.71 -1.04 42.35
CA ILE A 362 -12.80 -1.64 41.56
C ILE A 362 -13.73 -2.52 42.43
N ASN A 363 -13.36 -2.87 43.67
CA ASN A 363 -14.23 -3.61 44.59
C ASN A 363 -14.23 -3.00 45.99
N ASP A 364 -15.29 -2.25 46.33
CA ASP A 364 -15.52 -1.76 47.70
C ASP A 364 -16.10 -2.89 48.57
N VAL A 365 -15.24 -3.57 49.35
CA VAL A 365 -15.69 -4.50 50.40
C VAL A 365 -15.65 -3.78 51.74
N ILE A 366 -16.79 -3.25 52.17
CA ILE A 366 -16.94 -2.66 53.50
C ILE A 366 -17.25 -3.79 54.49
N THR A 367 -16.33 -4.08 55.40
CA THR A 367 -16.57 -5.01 56.52
C THR A 367 -17.30 -4.26 57.63
N VAL A 368 -18.56 -4.63 57.88
CA VAL A 368 -19.38 -4.05 58.95
C VAL A 368 -19.32 -4.97 60.17
N SER A 369 -18.89 -4.44 61.32
CA SER A 369 -18.93 -5.15 62.60
C SER A 369 -20.17 -4.74 63.39
N THR A 370 -20.95 -5.70 63.84
CA THR A 370 -22.01 -5.49 64.83
C THR A 370 -21.40 -5.26 66.22
N ALA A 371 -22.15 -4.61 67.10
CA ALA A 371 -21.68 -4.23 68.45
C ALA A 371 -21.29 -5.41 69.35
N ASP A 372 -21.62 -6.65 68.96
CA ASP A 372 -21.28 -7.90 69.65
C ASP A 372 -19.99 -8.57 69.13
N GLY A 373 -19.32 -7.99 68.13
CA GLY A 373 -18.04 -8.47 67.61
C GLY A 373 -18.14 -9.55 66.53
N THR A 374 -19.34 -9.86 66.01
CA THR A 374 -19.48 -10.72 64.82
C THR A 374 -19.27 -9.92 63.53
N THR A 375 -18.61 -10.54 62.54
CA THR A 375 -18.33 -9.94 61.23
C THR A 375 -19.18 -10.62 60.17
N HIS A 376 -19.90 -9.83 59.38
CA HIS A 376 -20.64 -10.30 58.21
C HIS A 376 -20.21 -9.50 56.97
N ASP A 377 -20.05 -10.20 55.85
CA ASP A 377 -19.77 -9.56 54.57
C ASP A 377 -21.08 -9.02 53.99
N VAL A 378 -21.16 -7.71 53.78
CA VAL A 378 -22.27 -7.05 53.08
C VAL A 378 -21.81 -6.73 51.67
N THR A 379 -22.32 -7.47 50.69
CA THR A 379 -22.07 -7.17 49.27
C THR A 379 -23.03 -6.07 48.83
N ILE A 380 -22.50 -4.88 48.56
CA ILE A 380 -23.24 -3.80 47.91
C ILE A 380 -23.01 -3.94 46.41
N THR A 381 -24.03 -4.37 45.68
CA THR A 381 -23.99 -4.38 44.21
C THR A 381 -24.58 -3.07 43.70
N ILE A 382 -23.75 -2.23 43.08
CA ILE A 382 -24.23 -1.08 42.30
C ILE A 382 -24.40 -1.57 40.85
N ASN A 383 -25.64 -1.64 40.38
CA ASN A 383 -25.92 -1.89 38.99
C ASN A 383 -25.94 -0.54 38.26
N GLY A 384 -24.91 -0.26 37.47
CA GLY A 384 -24.97 0.82 36.48
C GLY A 384 -26.04 0.55 35.44
N THR A 385 -26.63 1.60 34.88
CA THR A 385 -27.42 1.53 33.64
C THR A 385 -26.49 1.77 32.46
N ASN A 386 -26.85 1.25 31.28
CA ASN A 386 -26.16 1.56 30.03
C ASN A 386 -26.39 3.03 29.68
N ASP A 387 -25.32 3.78 29.51
CA ASP A 387 -25.34 5.16 29.01
C ASP A 387 -25.18 5.15 27.48
N ALA A 388 -25.65 6.18 26.78
CA ALA A 388 -25.44 6.28 25.34
C ALA A 388 -24.06 6.89 25.03
N PRO A 389 -23.41 6.53 23.92
CA PRO A 389 -22.18 7.17 23.50
C PRO A 389 -22.46 8.64 23.15
N GLU A 390 -21.44 9.50 23.23
CA GLU A 390 -21.53 10.92 22.83
C GLU A 390 -20.52 11.21 21.72
N ILE A 391 -20.96 11.71 20.57
CA ILE A 391 -20.08 12.17 19.49
C ILE A 391 -19.34 13.42 19.96
N THR A 392 -18.01 13.34 19.97
CA THR A 392 -17.11 14.40 20.44
C THR A 392 -16.30 15.07 19.33
N SER A 393 -16.36 14.54 18.10
CA SER A 393 -15.77 15.16 16.91
C SER A 393 -16.54 16.43 16.49
N SER A 394 -15.92 17.27 15.65
CA SER A 394 -16.58 18.47 15.11
C SER A 394 -17.79 18.09 14.26
N LEU A 395 -18.88 18.86 14.40
CA LEU A 395 -20.09 18.75 13.57
C LEU A 395 -20.05 19.70 12.36
N ALA A 396 -19.02 20.54 12.26
CA ALA A 396 -18.77 21.37 11.09
C ALA A 396 -17.34 21.15 10.61
N VAL A 397 -17.19 20.80 9.33
CA VAL A 397 -15.90 20.49 8.71
C VAL A 397 -15.79 21.29 7.42
N ASN A 398 -14.59 21.81 7.14
CA ASN A 398 -14.26 22.39 5.86
C ASN A 398 -13.25 21.49 5.15
N VAL A 399 -13.54 21.14 3.90
CA VAL A 399 -12.70 20.28 3.06
C VAL A 399 -12.46 20.97 1.73
N ALA A 400 -11.27 20.78 1.18
CA ALA A 400 -11.01 21.15 -0.21
C ALA A 400 -11.81 20.24 -1.14
N GLU A 401 -12.28 20.80 -2.24
CA GLU A 401 -12.81 20.01 -3.35
C GLU A 401 -11.76 19.03 -3.91
N ASN A 402 -12.17 18.17 -4.84
CA ASN A 402 -11.30 17.19 -5.48
C ASN A 402 -10.61 16.22 -4.49
N THR A 403 -11.15 16.10 -3.26
CA THR A 403 -10.72 15.13 -2.26
C THR A 403 -11.91 14.36 -1.66
N THR A 404 -11.70 13.08 -1.35
CA THR A 404 -12.76 12.23 -0.78
C THR A 404 -12.71 12.11 0.74
N ALA A 405 -11.62 12.54 1.37
CA ALA A 405 -11.45 12.43 2.81
C ALA A 405 -12.15 13.58 3.54
N VAL A 406 -13.02 13.27 4.51
CA VAL A 406 -13.77 14.28 5.26
C VAL A 406 -13.20 14.47 6.66
N GLN A 407 -13.51 13.53 7.56
CA GLN A 407 -12.99 13.53 8.92
C GLN A 407 -13.07 12.13 9.52
N THR A 408 -12.48 11.94 10.70
CA THR A 408 -12.76 10.78 11.53
C THR A 408 -13.73 11.18 12.63
N VAL A 409 -14.95 10.65 12.58
CA VAL A 409 -15.96 10.82 13.63
C VAL A 409 -15.51 10.05 14.85
N THR A 410 -15.50 10.72 16.00
CA THR A 410 -15.10 10.12 17.28
C THR A 410 -16.19 10.31 18.29
N ALA A 411 -16.54 9.25 18.99
CA ALA A 411 -17.47 9.24 20.09
C ALA A 411 -16.86 8.60 21.33
N THR A 412 -17.29 9.05 22.51
CA THR A 412 -16.87 8.51 23.80
C THR A 412 -18.06 7.94 24.53
N ASP A 413 -17.88 6.78 25.13
CA ASP A 413 -18.85 6.16 26.03
C ASP A 413 -18.25 6.04 27.43
N VAL A 414 -19.06 6.27 28.46
CA VAL A 414 -18.65 6.13 29.87
C VAL A 414 -18.55 4.65 30.28
N ASP A 415 -19.27 3.76 29.60
CA ASP A 415 -19.25 2.32 29.81
C ASP A 415 -18.02 1.69 29.15
N THR A 416 -16.96 1.51 29.94
CA THR A 416 -15.63 1.04 29.49
C THR A 416 -15.55 -0.31 28.75
N ASN A 417 -16.63 -1.09 28.66
CA ASN A 417 -16.67 -2.36 27.92
C ASN A 417 -17.41 -2.26 26.58
N ASP A 418 -17.96 -1.09 26.26
CA ASP A 418 -18.79 -0.89 25.09
C ASP A 418 -17.92 -0.51 23.90
N VAL A 419 -18.26 -1.07 22.74
CA VAL A 419 -17.52 -0.83 21.50
C VAL A 419 -18.39 0.06 20.64
N VAL A 420 -18.00 1.34 20.57
CA VAL A 420 -18.73 2.31 19.77
C VAL A 420 -18.57 1.98 18.28
N SER A 421 -19.70 1.90 17.60
CA SER A 421 -19.82 1.69 16.17
C SER A 421 -20.50 2.88 15.50
N TYR A 422 -20.15 3.14 14.25
CA TYR A 422 -20.65 4.31 13.50
C TYR A 422 -21.46 3.87 12.29
N SER A 423 -22.53 4.62 11.99
CA SER A 423 -23.34 4.43 10.79
C SER A 423 -23.92 5.76 10.31
N ILE A 424 -24.11 5.91 9.00
CA ILE A 424 -24.89 7.02 8.44
C ILE A 424 -26.37 6.63 8.51
N THR A 425 -27.19 7.48 9.13
CA THR A 425 -28.61 7.19 9.41
C THR A 425 -29.58 8.15 8.73
N GLY A 426 -29.07 9.28 8.22
CA GLY A 426 -29.87 10.31 7.59
C GLY A 426 -29.01 11.44 7.01
N GLY A 427 -29.65 12.58 6.78
CA GLY A 427 -29.07 13.73 6.07
C GLY A 427 -29.49 13.75 4.61
N ASP A 428 -29.66 14.96 4.07
CA ASP A 428 -30.12 15.16 2.69
C ASP A 428 -29.11 14.60 1.66
N ASP A 429 -27.83 14.55 2.03
CA ASP A 429 -26.72 14.12 1.18
C ASP A 429 -26.18 12.72 1.51
N GLN A 430 -26.87 11.95 2.36
CA GLN A 430 -26.38 10.68 2.90
C GLN A 430 -25.83 9.68 1.86
N SER A 431 -26.39 9.69 0.64
CA SER A 431 -26.00 8.77 -0.44
C SER A 431 -24.61 9.06 -1.03
N LEU A 432 -24.09 10.25 -0.78
CA LEU A 432 -22.79 10.72 -1.26
C LEU A 432 -21.65 10.34 -0.32
N PHE A 433 -21.95 9.82 0.88
CA PHE A 433 -20.97 9.48 1.90
C PHE A 433 -20.89 7.98 2.19
N SER A 434 -19.77 7.60 2.78
CA SER A 434 -19.55 6.31 3.42
C SER A 434 -18.81 6.52 4.73
N ILE A 435 -19.11 5.67 5.73
CA ILE A 435 -18.42 5.68 7.02
C ILE A 435 -17.93 4.28 7.37
N ASN A 436 -16.69 4.18 7.86
CA ASN A 436 -16.19 2.94 8.41
C ASN A 436 -16.79 2.72 9.81
N SER A 437 -17.54 1.63 9.99
CA SER A 437 -18.27 1.38 11.24
C SER A 437 -17.39 1.17 12.48
N SER A 438 -16.13 0.79 12.31
CA SER A 438 -15.21 0.53 13.44
C SER A 438 -14.23 1.68 13.69
N THR A 439 -13.89 2.46 12.67
CA THR A 439 -12.90 3.54 12.80
C THR A 439 -13.51 4.93 12.79
N GLY A 440 -14.78 5.09 12.39
CA GLY A 440 -15.47 6.38 12.28
C GLY A 440 -14.98 7.24 11.11
N VAL A 441 -14.13 6.72 10.23
CA VAL A 441 -13.64 7.47 9.06
C VAL A 441 -14.78 7.72 8.09
N LEU A 442 -15.15 8.99 7.94
CA LEU A 442 -16.17 9.50 7.03
C LEU A 442 -15.50 9.99 5.74
N THR A 443 -16.03 9.55 4.60
CA THR A 443 -15.51 9.85 3.27
C THR A 443 -16.64 10.13 2.29
N PHE A 444 -16.39 10.98 1.29
CA PHE A 444 -17.21 11.04 0.10
C PHE A 444 -17.01 9.79 -0.76
N ASN A 445 -18.06 9.35 -1.45
CA ASN A 445 -18.03 8.24 -2.41
C ASN A 445 -17.38 8.67 -3.75
N ALA A 446 -17.53 9.94 -4.12
CA ALA A 446 -16.85 10.60 -5.23
C ALA A 446 -16.39 11.98 -4.76
N ALA A 447 -15.25 12.46 -5.25
CA ALA A 447 -14.76 13.77 -4.84
C ALA A 447 -15.77 14.86 -5.26
N PRO A 448 -16.11 15.82 -4.38
CA PRO A 448 -16.97 16.94 -4.74
C PRO A 448 -16.22 17.90 -5.67
N ASP A 449 -17.00 18.57 -6.51
CA ASP A 449 -16.62 19.60 -7.47
C ASP A 449 -17.39 20.86 -7.04
N TYR A 450 -16.67 21.95 -6.76
CA TYR A 450 -17.23 23.17 -6.18
C TYR A 450 -18.06 23.96 -7.20
N GLU A 451 -17.67 23.93 -8.47
CA GLU A 451 -18.28 24.63 -9.60
C GLU A 451 -19.57 23.94 -10.02
N ASN A 452 -19.66 22.62 -9.78
CA ASN A 452 -20.85 21.80 -9.99
C ASN A 452 -21.22 20.98 -8.74
N PRO A 453 -21.77 21.63 -7.70
CA PRO A 453 -22.05 20.98 -6.43
C PRO A 453 -23.07 19.86 -6.55
N GLY A 454 -22.67 18.66 -6.14
CA GLY A 454 -23.53 17.47 -6.12
C GLY A 454 -24.50 17.40 -4.92
N ASP A 455 -24.48 18.38 -4.03
CA ASP A 455 -25.31 18.41 -2.82
C ASP A 455 -26.79 18.72 -3.10
N SER A 456 -27.64 18.33 -2.15
CA SER A 456 -29.04 18.71 -2.09
C SER A 456 -29.18 20.18 -1.74
N GLY A 457 -29.20 21.02 -2.76
CA GLY A 457 -29.32 22.48 -2.59
C GLY A 457 -28.33 23.26 -3.45
N ALA A 458 -27.33 22.58 -4.01
CA ALA A 458 -26.27 23.12 -4.83
C ALA A 458 -25.56 24.33 -4.18
N ASN A 459 -25.29 24.22 -2.87
CA ASN A 459 -24.76 25.31 -2.06
C ASN A 459 -23.37 25.02 -1.46
N ASN A 460 -22.73 23.90 -1.83
CA ASN A 460 -21.44 23.44 -1.31
C ASN A 460 -21.42 23.15 0.20
N ILE A 461 -22.58 22.89 0.79
CA ILE A 461 -22.76 22.49 2.19
C ILE A 461 -23.51 21.16 2.20
N TYR A 462 -22.78 20.07 2.44
CA TYR A 462 -23.32 18.73 2.46
C TYR A 462 -23.76 18.34 3.87
N GLU A 463 -24.99 17.84 4.00
CA GLU A 463 -25.60 17.44 5.26
C GLU A 463 -25.67 15.92 5.40
N VAL A 464 -24.92 15.37 6.37
CA VAL A 464 -24.92 13.93 6.66
C VAL A 464 -25.14 13.67 8.15
N GLU A 465 -26.17 12.88 8.48
CA GLU A 465 -26.44 12.45 9.86
C GLU A 465 -25.70 11.14 10.15
N VAL A 466 -24.80 11.19 11.13
CA VAL A 466 -24.02 10.05 11.62
C VAL A 466 -24.49 9.69 13.01
N THR A 467 -24.80 8.41 13.21
CA THR A 467 -25.13 7.84 14.51
C THR A 467 -23.95 7.04 15.06
N ALA A 468 -23.54 7.37 16.29
CA ALA A 468 -22.70 6.50 17.12
C ALA A 468 -23.58 5.57 17.97
N SER A 469 -23.23 4.29 18.09
CA SER A 469 -23.96 3.30 18.90
C SER A 469 -23.02 2.40 19.68
N ASP A 470 -23.37 2.14 20.93
CA ASP A 470 -22.67 1.21 21.85
C ASP A 470 -22.95 -0.28 21.57
N GLY A 471 -23.91 -0.59 20.69
CA GLY A 471 -24.37 -1.96 20.42
C GLY A 471 -25.26 -2.59 21.50
N ASN A 472 -25.51 -1.87 22.60
CA ASN A 472 -26.31 -2.27 23.75
C ASN A 472 -27.63 -1.49 23.88
N GLY A 473 -27.87 -0.53 22.98
CA GLY A 473 -29.14 0.18 22.83
C GLY A 473 -29.04 1.68 23.03
N GLY A 474 -27.87 2.21 23.40
CA GLY A 474 -27.56 3.63 23.36
C GLY A 474 -27.12 4.05 21.97
N THR A 475 -27.64 5.19 21.52
CA THR A 475 -27.35 5.78 20.22
C THR A 475 -27.32 7.30 20.33
N ASP A 476 -26.43 7.93 19.56
CA ASP A 476 -26.30 9.39 19.47
C ASP A 476 -26.21 9.82 17.99
N PRO A 477 -27.35 10.23 17.40
CA PRO A 477 -27.40 10.76 16.04
C PRO A 477 -27.05 12.25 16.01
N GLU A 478 -26.05 12.62 15.20
CA GLU A 478 -25.66 14.01 14.98
C GLU A 478 -25.51 14.34 13.49
N THR A 479 -25.97 15.52 13.09
CA THR A 479 -25.81 16.02 11.71
C THR A 479 -24.48 16.74 11.56
N ILE A 480 -23.62 16.21 10.70
CA ILE A 480 -22.34 16.83 10.33
C ILE A 480 -22.55 17.65 9.05
N LEU A 481 -22.17 18.92 9.11
CA LEU A 481 -22.14 19.85 7.98
C LEU A 481 -20.73 19.87 7.37
N VAL A 482 -20.61 19.41 6.14
CA VAL A 482 -19.36 19.39 5.38
C VAL A 482 -19.41 20.51 4.35
N THR A 483 -18.68 21.59 4.60
CA THR A 483 -18.50 22.68 3.65
C THR A 483 -17.34 22.35 2.72
N VAL A 484 -17.58 22.43 1.41
CA VAL A 484 -16.53 22.31 0.39
C VAL A 484 -16.01 23.71 0.06
N SER A 485 -14.69 23.87 0.04
CA SER A 485 -14.03 25.11 -0.36
C SER A 485 -13.43 24.99 -1.76
N ASN A 486 -13.64 26.01 -2.59
CA ASN A 486 -13.05 26.12 -3.92
C ASN A 486 -11.51 26.10 -3.84
N VAL A 487 -10.88 25.37 -4.76
CA VAL A 487 -9.43 25.31 -4.95
C VAL A 487 -9.06 25.39 -6.43
N ASN A 488 -8.87 26.61 -6.94
CA ASN A 488 -8.32 26.91 -8.27
C ASN A 488 -7.63 25.75 -9.01
N GLU A 489 -8.24 25.36 -10.11
CA GLU A 489 -7.80 24.29 -11.00
C GLU A 489 -6.99 24.89 -12.15
N ALA A 490 -6.32 24.04 -12.93
CA ALA A 490 -5.65 24.51 -14.14
C ALA A 490 -6.69 24.59 -15.28
N PRO A 491 -6.54 25.51 -16.24
CA PRO A 491 -7.30 25.45 -17.48
C PRO A 491 -7.02 24.14 -18.22
N GLU A 492 -7.95 23.64 -19.01
CA GLU A 492 -7.81 22.44 -19.84
C GLU A 492 -7.92 22.80 -21.32
N ILE A 493 -6.90 22.48 -22.12
CA ILE A 493 -6.92 22.66 -23.58
C ILE A 493 -7.84 21.60 -24.21
N SER A 494 -8.82 22.06 -24.98
CA SER A 494 -9.88 21.22 -25.60
C SER A 494 -9.88 21.23 -27.14
N SER A 495 -9.05 22.06 -27.77
CA SER A 495 -8.86 22.07 -29.23
C SER A 495 -8.14 20.80 -29.73
N SER A 496 -8.22 20.53 -31.04
CA SER A 496 -7.46 19.43 -31.65
C SER A 496 -5.95 19.63 -31.48
N LEU A 497 -5.22 18.55 -31.21
CA LEU A 497 -3.76 18.53 -31.13
C LEU A 497 -3.10 18.05 -32.42
N ALA A 498 -3.88 17.63 -33.42
CA ALA A 498 -3.40 17.30 -34.75
C ALA A 498 -4.23 18.09 -35.77
N VAL A 499 -3.53 18.81 -36.65
CA VAL A 499 -4.12 19.68 -37.66
C VAL A 499 -3.42 19.40 -38.99
N THR A 500 -4.19 19.42 -40.07
CA THR A 500 -3.64 19.42 -41.44
C THR A 500 -4.02 20.73 -42.09
N ILE A 501 -3.03 21.41 -42.67
CA ILE A 501 -3.23 22.64 -43.44
C ILE A 501 -2.58 22.51 -44.80
N ASP A 502 -3.09 23.24 -45.77
CA ASP A 502 -2.43 23.43 -47.05
C ASP A 502 -1.11 24.21 -46.85
N GLU A 503 -0.16 23.99 -47.75
CA GLU A 503 0.99 24.89 -47.86
C GLU A 503 0.57 26.30 -48.28
N ASN A 504 1.50 27.25 -48.23
CA ASN A 504 1.29 28.65 -48.62
C ASN A 504 0.21 29.40 -47.78
N VAL A 505 -0.30 28.80 -46.70
CA VAL A 505 -1.16 29.47 -45.71
C VAL A 505 -0.50 29.60 -44.34
N THR A 506 -0.63 30.77 -43.71
CA THR A 506 -0.06 31.00 -42.38
C THR A 506 -1.00 30.65 -41.24
N ALA A 507 -2.32 30.65 -41.45
CA ALA A 507 -3.29 30.40 -40.38
C ALA A 507 -3.39 28.89 -40.10
N VAL A 508 -3.30 28.47 -38.83
CA VAL A 508 -3.33 27.05 -38.45
C VAL A 508 -4.67 26.70 -37.81
N GLN A 509 -4.88 27.12 -36.57
CA GLN A 509 -6.12 26.91 -35.83
C GLN A 509 -6.26 27.90 -34.69
N THR A 510 -7.42 27.91 -34.03
CA THR A 510 -7.59 28.61 -32.74
C THR A 510 -7.51 27.58 -31.62
N VAL A 511 -6.50 27.70 -30.75
CA VAL A 511 -6.37 26.91 -29.54
C VAL A 511 -7.44 27.36 -28.55
N THR A 512 -8.23 26.42 -28.04
CA THR A 512 -9.31 26.70 -27.09
C THR A 512 -9.07 25.93 -25.80
N ALA A 513 -9.17 26.63 -24.68
CA ALA A 513 -9.13 26.04 -23.35
C ALA A 513 -10.33 26.52 -22.52
N SER A 514 -10.70 25.73 -21.51
CA SER A 514 -11.71 26.09 -20.53
C SER A 514 -11.16 25.89 -19.12
N ASP A 515 -11.54 26.78 -18.22
CA ASP A 515 -11.13 26.74 -16.83
C ASP A 515 -12.37 26.56 -15.94
N PRO A 516 -12.34 25.66 -14.93
CA PRO A 516 -13.50 25.40 -14.08
C PRO A 516 -14.07 26.67 -13.41
N GLU A 517 -13.21 27.56 -12.91
CA GLU A 517 -13.59 28.82 -12.29
C GLU A 517 -14.11 29.84 -13.31
N ASN A 518 -13.98 29.55 -14.61
CA ASN A 518 -14.18 30.45 -15.74
C ASN A 518 -13.25 31.67 -15.65
N ASP A 519 -12.02 31.46 -15.18
CA ASP A 519 -11.02 32.53 -15.14
C ASP A 519 -10.61 32.97 -16.56
N THR A 520 -10.06 34.19 -16.64
CA THR A 520 -9.62 34.75 -17.91
C THR A 520 -8.31 34.11 -18.34
N LEU A 521 -8.32 33.45 -19.49
CA LEU A 521 -7.17 32.70 -19.99
C LEU A 521 -6.23 33.54 -20.86
N SER A 522 -4.97 33.18 -20.80
CA SER A 522 -3.90 33.67 -21.65
C SER A 522 -3.22 32.50 -22.36
N TYR A 523 -2.94 32.69 -23.65
CA TYR A 523 -2.30 31.69 -24.50
C TYR A 523 -0.85 32.08 -24.83
N SER A 524 0.04 31.09 -24.89
CA SER A 524 1.44 31.30 -25.27
C SER A 524 2.03 30.06 -25.92
N ILE A 525 3.18 30.21 -26.59
CA ILE A 525 3.99 29.08 -27.06
C ILE A 525 5.11 28.89 -26.04
N SER A 526 5.16 27.72 -25.41
CA SER A 526 6.14 27.38 -24.36
C SER A 526 7.33 26.57 -24.88
N GLY A 527 7.16 25.91 -26.02
CA GLY A 527 8.14 24.97 -26.56
C GLY A 527 7.70 24.33 -27.87
N GLY A 528 8.26 23.17 -28.19
CA GLY A 528 8.16 22.51 -29.50
C GLY A 528 9.43 22.71 -30.33
N GLU A 529 9.77 21.69 -31.13
CA GLU A 529 10.97 21.71 -31.98
C GLU A 529 10.89 22.85 -33.00
N ASP A 530 9.68 23.17 -33.48
CA ASP A 530 9.43 24.18 -34.51
C ASP A 530 8.86 25.49 -33.95
N SER A 531 8.88 25.67 -32.62
CA SER A 531 8.28 26.81 -31.91
C SER A 531 8.66 28.19 -32.46
N SER A 532 9.87 28.34 -33.02
CA SER A 532 10.34 29.60 -33.61
C SER A 532 9.64 29.98 -34.92
N LEU A 533 8.89 29.06 -35.54
CA LEU A 533 8.16 29.28 -36.79
C LEU A 533 6.72 29.75 -36.54
N PHE A 534 6.26 29.73 -35.29
CA PHE A 534 4.87 30.04 -34.94
C PHE A 534 4.71 31.31 -34.11
N SER A 535 3.50 31.84 -34.14
CA SER A 535 2.99 32.85 -33.22
C SER A 535 1.59 32.49 -32.75
N ILE A 536 1.24 32.88 -31.53
CA ILE A 536 -0.11 32.72 -30.98
C ILE A 536 -0.61 34.04 -30.40
N ASP A 537 -1.87 34.39 -30.68
CA ASP A 537 -2.51 35.52 -30.04
C ASP A 537 -2.86 35.18 -28.58
N SER A 538 -2.28 35.92 -27.64
CA SER A 538 -2.42 35.65 -26.21
C SER A 538 -3.85 35.75 -25.65
N GLN A 539 -4.79 36.39 -26.34
CA GLN A 539 -6.18 36.55 -25.88
C GLN A 539 -7.14 35.63 -26.62
N THR A 540 -6.92 35.40 -27.92
CA THR A 540 -7.84 34.61 -28.75
C THR A 540 -7.40 33.17 -28.93
N GLY A 541 -6.12 32.85 -28.70
CA GLY A 541 -5.56 31.52 -28.95
C GLY A 541 -5.30 31.22 -30.44
N ALA A 542 -5.45 32.21 -31.33
CA ALA A 542 -5.18 32.03 -32.76
C ALA A 542 -3.71 31.71 -33.02
N LEU A 543 -3.43 30.49 -33.44
CA LEU A 543 -2.11 29.96 -33.79
C LEU A 543 -1.88 30.12 -35.30
N SER A 544 -0.72 30.66 -35.67
CA SER A 544 -0.31 30.87 -37.05
C SER A 544 1.19 30.70 -37.23
N PHE A 545 1.62 30.33 -38.43
CA PHE A 545 3.01 30.46 -38.84
C PHE A 545 3.43 31.94 -39.00
N LEU A 546 4.72 32.21 -38.81
CA LEU A 546 5.35 33.51 -39.08
C LEU A 546 5.61 33.74 -40.58
N ALA A 547 5.88 32.67 -41.31
CA ALA A 547 6.02 32.62 -42.77
C ALA A 547 5.25 31.40 -43.27
N ALA A 548 4.60 31.50 -44.43
CA ALA A 548 3.83 30.38 -44.95
C ALA A 548 4.76 29.17 -45.16
N PRO A 549 4.36 27.96 -44.74
CA PRO A 549 5.15 26.77 -44.98
C PRO A 549 5.07 26.39 -46.46
N ASP A 550 6.15 25.80 -46.93
CA ASP A 550 6.37 25.33 -48.30
C ASP A 550 6.62 23.82 -48.19
N TYR A 551 5.86 23.03 -48.95
CA TYR A 551 5.90 21.56 -48.87
C TYR A 551 7.15 20.96 -49.53
N GLU A 552 7.61 21.56 -50.63
CA GLU A 552 8.80 21.18 -51.39
C GLU A 552 10.09 21.46 -50.63
N ASN A 553 10.11 22.52 -49.82
CA ASN A 553 11.23 22.91 -48.98
C ASN A 553 10.80 23.09 -47.51
N PRO A 554 10.57 21.98 -46.78
CA PRO A 554 10.09 22.02 -45.41
C PRO A 554 11.05 22.76 -44.48
N GLY A 555 10.51 23.74 -43.72
CA GLY A 555 11.27 24.56 -42.78
C GLY A 555 11.33 23.99 -41.36
N ASP A 556 10.68 22.85 -41.12
CA ASP A 556 10.67 22.09 -39.88
C ASP A 556 12.05 21.46 -39.58
N SER A 557 12.23 21.10 -38.31
CA SER A 557 13.52 20.63 -37.77
C SER A 557 14.04 19.36 -38.43
N ASP A 558 13.15 18.43 -38.82
CA ASP A 558 13.50 17.13 -39.39
C ASP A 558 13.01 16.89 -40.83
N THR A 559 12.44 17.92 -41.47
CA THR A 559 12.09 17.95 -42.90
C THR A 559 11.06 16.90 -43.32
N ASP A 560 10.09 16.61 -42.45
CA ASP A 560 9.07 15.59 -42.67
C ASP A 560 7.65 16.16 -42.95
N ASN A 561 7.53 17.49 -43.01
CA ASN A 561 6.28 18.25 -43.20
C ASN A 561 5.31 18.16 -42.02
N VAL A 562 5.79 17.79 -40.83
CA VAL A 562 5.03 17.80 -39.58
C VAL A 562 5.70 18.74 -38.58
N TYR A 563 5.08 19.90 -38.39
CA TYR A 563 5.59 20.94 -37.51
C TYR A 563 5.01 20.79 -36.10
N GLU A 564 5.87 20.80 -35.09
CA GLU A 564 5.47 20.57 -33.70
C GLU A 564 5.69 21.79 -32.82
N VAL A 565 4.58 22.28 -32.25
CA VAL A 565 4.55 23.45 -31.38
C VAL A 565 3.82 23.16 -30.08
N GLU A 566 4.46 23.45 -28.95
CA GLU A 566 3.85 23.33 -27.62
C GLU A 566 3.15 24.64 -27.26
N VAL A 567 1.83 24.56 -27.08
CA VAL A 567 0.97 25.68 -26.72
C VAL A 567 0.54 25.56 -25.26
N THR A 568 0.51 26.68 -24.55
CA THR A 568 0.13 26.78 -23.14
C THR A 568 -1.09 27.67 -22.98
N ALA A 569 -2.09 27.19 -22.24
CA ALA A 569 -3.17 28.00 -21.69
C ALA A 569 -2.92 28.23 -20.19
N SER A 570 -3.08 29.47 -19.71
CA SER A 570 -2.90 29.82 -18.30
C SER A 570 -3.92 30.84 -17.82
N ASP A 571 -4.46 30.62 -16.63
CA ASP A 571 -5.32 31.53 -15.85
C ASP A 571 -4.50 32.60 -15.08
N GLY A 572 -3.16 32.55 -15.16
CA GLY A 572 -2.22 33.41 -14.44
C GLY A 572 -1.61 32.80 -13.16
N SER A 573 -2.12 31.67 -12.69
CA SER A 573 -1.63 30.92 -11.52
C SER A 573 -1.20 29.49 -11.87
N LEU A 574 -2.07 28.78 -12.58
CA LEU A 574 -1.88 27.43 -13.11
C LEU A 574 -1.89 27.47 -14.64
N SER A 575 -1.51 26.35 -15.25
CA SER A 575 -1.40 26.27 -16.70
C SER A 575 -1.45 24.83 -17.18
N ASP A 576 -1.97 24.65 -18.38
CA ASP A 576 -1.94 23.40 -19.14
C ASP A 576 -1.18 23.62 -20.44
N SER A 577 -0.40 22.61 -20.86
CA SER A 577 0.51 22.72 -22.00
C SER A 577 0.47 21.44 -22.81
N GLU A 578 0.20 21.59 -24.09
CA GLU A 578 0.01 20.48 -25.02
C GLU A 578 0.77 20.73 -26.33
N THR A 579 1.24 19.66 -26.96
CA THR A 579 1.91 19.75 -28.26
C THR A 579 0.90 19.60 -29.39
N VAL A 580 0.86 20.59 -30.27
CA VAL A 580 0.07 20.57 -31.51
C VAL A 580 0.99 20.16 -32.65
N SER A 581 0.63 19.08 -33.35
CA SER A 581 1.27 18.65 -34.60
C SER A 581 0.51 19.21 -35.80
N VAL A 582 1.19 19.97 -36.64
CA VAL A 582 0.64 20.59 -37.84
C VAL A 582 1.27 19.93 -39.05
N THR A 583 0.50 19.09 -39.74
CA THR A 583 0.91 18.48 -41.00
C THR A 583 0.62 19.45 -42.14
N VAL A 584 1.64 19.81 -42.89
CA VAL A 584 1.49 20.59 -44.12
C VAL A 584 1.26 19.64 -45.29
N GLN A 585 0.24 19.92 -46.10
CA GLN A 585 -0.06 19.15 -47.29
C GLN A 585 0.24 19.96 -48.55
N ASP A 586 0.73 19.23 -49.52
CA ASP A 586 1.09 19.67 -50.86
C ASP A 586 -0.16 20.08 -51.66
N VAL A 587 -0.08 21.24 -52.31
CA VAL A 587 -1.11 21.80 -53.17
C VAL A 587 -0.61 21.77 -54.61
N LEU A 588 -1.28 20.96 -55.44
CA LEU A 588 -1.00 20.90 -56.88
C LEU A 588 -1.76 22.01 -57.62
N GLY A 589 -1.13 22.61 -58.63
CA GLY A 589 -1.81 23.50 -59.58
C GLY A 589 -2.80 22.70 -60.44
N ALA A 590 -4.07 23.09 -60.49
CA ALA A 590 -5.15 22.19 -60.96
C ALA A 590 -5.85 22.56 -62.29
N PRO A 591 -5.13 22.93 -63.37
CA PRO A 591 -5.77 23.57 -64.52
C PRO A 591 -6.76 22.66 -65.26
N VAL A 592 -7.69 23.28 -65.96
CA VAL A 592 -8.65 22.58 -66.83
C VAL A 592 -8.02 22.31 -68.20
N VAL A 593 -7.84 21.03 -68.54
CA VAL A 593 -7.22 20.57 -69.80
C VAL A 593 -8.30 20.13 -70.79
N LEU A 594 -8.28 20.68 -72.00
CA LEU A 594 -9.20 20.36 -73.08
C LEU A 594 -8.54 19.37 -74.04
N ASP A 595 -9.22 18.24 -74.31
CA ASP A 595 -8.83 17.27 -75.34
C ASP A 595 -9.14 17.85 -76.72
N LEU A 596 -8.12 18.41 -77.40
CA LEU A 596 -8.28 18.98 -78.74
C LEU A 596 -7.89 17.99 -79.84
N GLY A 597 -7.14 16.93 -79.50
CA GLY A 597 -6.70 15.86 -80.41
C GLY A 597 -7.79 14.81 -80.72
N GLY A 598 -8.72 14.62 -79.79
CA GLY A 598 -9.81 13.65 -79.85
C GLY A 598 -9.42 12.22 -79.47
N ASP A 599 -8.27 12.04 -78.83
CA ASP A 599 -7.74 10.77 -78.32
C ASP A 599 -7.75 10.67 -76.78
N GLY A 600 -8.29 11.68 -76.10
CA GLY A 600 -8.40 11.78 -74.65
C GLY A 600 -7.43 12.81 -74.10
N VAL A 601 -7.60 13.17 -72.81
CA VAL A 601 -6.74 14.15 -72.15
C VAL A 601 -5.34 13.56 -71.94
N GLU A 602 -4.34 14.14 -72.59
CA GLU A 602 -2.94 13.78 -72.45
C GLU A 602 -2.17 14.81 -71.61
N MET A 603 -1.30 14.32 -70.73
CA MET A 603 -0.43 15.15 -69.90
C MET A 603 1.02 14.67 -69.98
N VAL A 604 1.94 15.63 -70.00
CA VAL A 604 3.38 15.40 -69.94
C VAL A 604 3.84 15.46 -68.49
N SER A 605 4.34 14.34 -67.98
CA SER A 605 4.94 14.20 -66.65
C SER A 605 5.90 15.34 -66.30
N VAL A 606 5.90 15.80 -65.05
CA VAL A 606 6.83 16.82 -64.57
C VAL A 606 8.31 16.47 -64.82
N PHE A 607 8.64 15.18 -64.81
CA PHE A 607 10.01 14.70 -65.03
C PHE A 607 10.43 14.67 -66.51
N ALA A 608 9.49 14.84 -67.44
CA ALA A 608 9.71 14.82 -68.88
C ALA A 608 9.39 16.17 -69.55
N SER A 609 8.55 16.98 -68.92
CA SER A 609 8.14 18.29 -69.40
C SER A 609 9.31 19.27 -69.40
N PRO A 610 9.57 19.96 -70.54
CA PRO A 610 10.51 21.08 -70.59
C PRO A 610 9.87 22.41 -70.20
N VAL A 611 8.56 22.43 -69.94
CA VAL A 611 7.77 23.62 -69.62
C VAL A 611 8.14 24.14 -68.24
N ARG A 612 8.16 25.47 -68.14
CA ARG A 612 8.28 26.16 -66.87
C ARG A 612 7.21 27.21 -66.72
N PHE A 613 6.53 27.19 -65.58
CA PHE A 613 5.42 28.07 -65.27
C PHE A 613 5.40 28.26 -63.75
N ASP A 614 5.10 29.48 -63.31
CA ASP A 614 4.97 29.86 -61.89
C ASP A 614 3.64 29.29 -61.37
N MET A 615 3.71 28.13 -60.72
CA MET A 615 2.53 27.33 -60.41
C MET A 615 1.96 27.62 -59.02
N ASP A 616 2.76 28.20 -58.12
CA ASP A 616 2.39 28.61 -56.77
C ASP A 616 2.16 30.14 -56.64
N GLY A 617 2.52 30.91 -57.67
CA GLY A 617 2.33 32.36 -57.74
C GLY A 617 3.38 33.16 -56.95
N ASP A 618 4.55 32.58 -56.68
CA ASP A 618 5.61 33.21 -55.90
C ASP A 618 6.49 34.17 -56.74
N GLY A 619 6.38 34.09 -58.08
CA GLY A 619 7.08 34.90 -59.06
C GLY A 619 8.32 34.25 -59.69
N ASP A 620 8.73 33.08 -59.23
CA ASP A 620 9.77 32.24 -59.83
C ASP A 620 9.13 31.16 -60.73
N LEU A 621 9.92 30.57 -61.64
CA LEU A 621 9.39 29.62 -62.65
C LEU A 621 9.69 28.18 -62.26
N ASP A 622 8.64 27.40 -62.02
CA ASP A 622 8.77 25.99 -61.62
C ASP A 622 8.95 25.04 -62.79
N GLN A 623 9.62 23.93 -62.54
CA GLN A 623 9.52 22.81 -63.46
C GLN A 623 8.17 22.12 -63.21
N THR A 624 7.24 22.27 -64.14
CA THR A 624 5.89 21.71 -64.02
C THR A 624 5.60 20.65 -65.08
N GLY A 625 4.78 19.68 -64.71
CA GLY A 625 4.04 18.90 -65.68
C GLY A 625 3.09 19.78 -66.50
N TRP A 626 2.68 19.30 -67.66
CA TRP A 626 1.93 20.13 -68.61
C TRP A 626 0.92 19.31 -69.42
N ALA A 627 0.07 19.98 -70.20
CA ALA A 627 -0.78 19.32 -71.19
C ALA A 627 0.05 18.79 -72.38
N GLY A 628 -0.48 17.77 -73.07
CA GLY A 628 0.05 17.31 -74.35
C GLY A 628 0.10 18.41 -75.41
N ALA A 629 0.97 18.30 -76.41
CA ALA A 629 1.14 19.34 -77.45
C ALA A 629 -0.10 19.49 -78.38
N ASP A 630 -0.91 18.45 -78.45
CA ASP A 630 -2.19 18.39 -79.15
C ASP A 630 -3.39 18.78 -78.29
N ASP A 631 -3.22 18.96 -76.98
CA ASP A 631 -4.23 19.43 -76.04
C ASP A 631 -3.98 20.89 -75.62
N GLY A 632 -4.93 21.49 -74.88
CA GLY A 632 -4.79 22.88 -74.46
C GLY A 632 -5.40 23.16 -73.10
N LEU A 633 -4.86 24.16 -72.42
CA LEU A 633 -5.41 24.66 -71.16
C LEU A 633 -6.57 25.63 -71.46
N LEU A 634 -7.63 25.54 -70.66
CA LEU A 634 -8.60 26.62 -70.55
C LEU A 634 -7.95 27.75 -69.74
N VAL A 635 -8.00 28.97 -70.27
CA VAL A 635 -7.33 30.13 -69.67
C VAL A 635 -8.21 31.36 -69.70
N LEU A 636 -8.01 32.26 -68.74
CA LEU A 636 -8.66 33.57 -68.65
C LEU A 636 -7.59 34.63 -68.39
N ASP A 637 -7.33 35.49 -69.39
CA ASP A 637 -6.45 36.64 -69.25
C ASP A 637 -7.10 37.68 -68.32
N ARG A 638 -6.79 37.61 -67.03
CA ARG A 638 -7.43 38.44 -66.00
C ARG A 638 -6.87 39.85 -65.97
N ASN A 639 -5.59 40.00 -66.30
CA ASN A 639 -4.90 41.27 -66.23
C ASN A 639 -5.04 42.09 -67.54
N GLY A 640 -5.47 41.45 -68.63
CA GLY A 640 -5.74 42.02 -69.95
C GLY A 640 -4.48 42.38 -70.74
N ASP A 641 -3.33 41.76 -70.44
CA ASP A 641 -2.05 42.04 -71.08
C ASP A 641 -1.79 41.18 -72.33
N GLY A 642 -2.64 40.18 -72.58
CA GLY A 642 -2.61 39.28 -73.73
C GLY A 642 -1.59 38.15 -73.64
N VAL A 643 -1.02 37.91 -72.45
CA VAL A 643 -0.09 36.82 -72.14
C VAL A 643 -0.62 36.09 -70.90
N ILE A 644 -0.64 34.76 -70.96
CA ILE A 644 -0.90 33.90 -69.81
C ILE A 644 0.43 33.61 -69.13
N ASN A 645 0.62 34.11 -67.92
CA ASN A 645 1.87 33.98 -67.15
C ASN A 645 1.69 33.90 -65.63
N ASP A 646 0.46 33.89 -65.14
CA ASP A 646 0.13 33.84 -63.71
C ASP A 646 -0.82 32.66 -63.44
N ILE A 647 -0.63 31.94 -62.34
CA ILE A 647 -1.46 30.78 -61.96
C ILE A 647 -2.95 31.13 -61.89
N SER A 648 -3.30 32.36 -61.49
CA SER A 648 -4.70 32.80 -61.43
C SER A 648 -5.37 32.84 -62.81
N GLU A 649 -4.62 32.86 -63.90
CA GLU A 649 -5.15 32.88 -65.28
C GLU A 649 -5.47 31.48 -65.81
N ILE A 650 -4.96 30.44 -65.15
CA ILE A 650 -5.21 29.03 -65.50
C ILE A 650 -5.93 28.26 -64.38
N SER A 651 -6.12 28.90 -63.22
CA SER A 651 -6.86 28.39 -62.06
C SER A 651 -8.11 29.21 -61.73
N TYR A 652 -9.17 28.52 -61.33
CA TYR A 652 -10.51 29.02 -61.01
C TYR A 652 -11.01 28.63 -59.62
N VAL A 653 -10.25 27.82 -58.85
CA VAL A 653 -10.62 27.40 -57.47
C VAL A 653 -11.03 28.60 -56.61
N ASN A 654 -10.34 29.73 -56.76
CA ASN A 654 -10.61 30.94 -55.97
C ASN A 654 -11.86 31.73 -56.40
N ASP A 655 -12.49 31.42 -57.53
CA ASP A 655 -13.69 32.13 -58.01
C ASP A 655 -14.99 31.62 -57.37
N LEU A 656 -14.98 30.41 -56.80
CA LEU A 656 -16.12 29.83 -56.10
C LEU A 656 -15.75 29.44 -54.67
N GLU A 657 -16.44 30.05 -53.69
CA GLU A 657 -16.22 29.73 -52.28
C GLU A 657 -16.49 28.24 -52.01
N GLY A 658 -15.47 27.53 -51.52
CA GLY A 658 -15.53 26.11 -51.20
C GLY A 658 -15.28 25.17 -52.38
N ALA A 659 -14.87 25.67 -53.55
CA ALA A 659 -14.33 24.82 -54.61
C ALA A 659 -13.00 24.19 -54.18
N THR A 660 -12.82 22.93 -54.57
CA THR A 660 -11.60 22.15 -54.29
C THR A 660 -10.80 21.82 -55.55
N THR A 661 -11.39 22.08 -56.72
CA THR A 661 -10.81 21.84 -58.05
C THR A 661 -11.15 23.00 -59.00
N ASP A 662 -10.35 23.22 -60.05
CA ASP A 662 -10.61 24.32 -60.97
C ASP A 662 -11.88 24.11 -61.79
N MET A 663 -12.26 22.85 -62.04
CA MET A 663 -13.55 22.57 -62.67
C MET A 663 -14.75 22.88 -61.77
N GLU A 664 -14.64 22.70 -60.44
CA GLU A 664 -15.64 23.21 -59.49
C GLU A 664 -15.66 24.74 -59.47
N GLY A 665 -14.48 25.36 -59.49
CA GLY A 665 -14.30 26.81 -59.58
C GLY A 665 -14.96 27.43 -60.81
N LEU A 666 -14.87 26.75 -61.95
CA LEU A 666 -15.47 27.19 -63.23
C LEU A 666 -17.00 27.37 -63.14
N ARG A 667 -17.66 26.72 -62.17
CA ARG A 667 -19.10 26.88 -61.92
C ARG A 667 -19.47 28.28 -61.43
N ALA A 668 -18.52 29.09 -60.96
CA ALA A 668 -18.75 30.51 -60.71
C ALA A 668 -19.14 31.28 -61.99
N PHE A 669 -18.76 30.77 -63.17
CA PHE A 669 -18.99 31.39 -64.47
C PHE A 669 -20.22 30.83 -65.21
N ASP A 670 -20.90 29.81 -64.67
CA ASP A 670 -22.23 29.35 -65.11
C ASP A 670 -23.31 30.29 -64.57
N SER A 671 -23.50 31.40 -65.27
CA SER A 671 -24.41 32.48 -64.87
C SER A 671 -25.88 32.08 -64.94
N ASN A 672 -26.20 31.06 -65.73
CA ASN A 672 -27.56 30.64 -66.02
C ASN A 672 -28.00 29.40 -65.19
N GLY A 673 -27.03 28.70 -64.60
CA GLY A 673 -27.19 27.62 -63.62
C GLY A 673 -27.60 26.27 -64.24
N ASP A 674 -27.28 26.02 -65.51
CA ASP A 674 -27.65 24.79 -66.22
C ASP A 674 -26.56 23.71 -66.20
N MET A 675 -25.46 23.94 -65.45
CA MET A 675 -24.30 23.05 -65.34
C MET A 675 -23.52 22.87 -66.65
N VAL A 676 -23.66 23.82 -67.57
CA VAL A 676 -22.94 23.85 -68.84
C VAL A 676 -22.35 25.24 -69.01
N PHE A 677 -21.04 25.30 -69.20
CA PHE A 677 -20.37 26.55 -69.54
C PHE A 677 -20.43 26.77 -71.07
N ASP A 678 -21.29 27.68 -71.52
CA ASP A 678 -21.54 27.95 -72.94
C ASP A 678 -21.81 29.43 -73.27
N ALA A 679 -22.12 29.73 -74.54
CA ALA A 679 -22.35 31.10 -75.00
C ALA A 679 -23.59 31.81 -74.39
N ALA A 680 -24.43 31.09 -73.62
CA ALA A 680 -25.48 31.69 -72.80
C ALA A 680 -24.93 32.35 -71.52
N ASP A 681 -23.67 32.06 -71.16
CA ASP A 681 -23.02 32.64 -69.99
C ASP A 681 -22.32 33.97 -70.26
N GLU A 682 -22.38 34.87 -69.26
CA GLU A 682 -21.94 36.26 -69.41
C GLU A 682 -20.46 36.39 -69.80
N GLN A 683 -19.60 35.48 -69.31
CA GLN A 683 -18.14 35.56 -69.49
C GLN A 683 -17.56 34.49 -70.43
N PHE A 684 -18.40 33.69 -71.10
CA PHE A 684 -17.93 32.64 -72.00
C PHE A 684 -17.03 33.15 -73.13
N ALA A 685 -17.25 34.38 -73.59
CA ALA A 685 -16.45 34.99 -74.65
C ALA A 685 -15.05 35.47 -74.21
N ASP A 686 -14.83 35.60 -72.91
CA ASP A 686 -13.59 36.11 -72.33
C ASP A 686 -12.54 35.01 -72.17
N PHE A 687 -12.98 33.75 -72.09
CA PHE A 687 -12.10 32.58 -72.00
C PHE A 687 -11.43 32.24 -73.34
N GLN A 688 -10.20 31.76 -73.22
CA GLN A 688 -9.38 31.32 -74.34
C GLN A 688 -8.88 29.89 -74.10
N VAL A 689 -8.37 29.29 -75.17
CA VAL A 689 -7.64 28.03 -75.13
C VAL A 689 -6.19 28.32 -75.46
N TRP A 690 -5.30 27.94 -74.54
CA TRP A 690 -3.87 27.95 -74.75
C TRP A 690 -3.39 26.55 -75.14
N GLN A 691 -3.04 26.39 -76.41
CA GLN A 691 -2.40 25.17 -76.90
C GLN A 691 -0.92 25.45 -77.14
N ASP A 692 -0.08 25.11 -76.15
CA ASP A 692 1.38 25.22 -76.23
C ASP A 692 1.97 24.13 -77.14
N LYS A 693 2.02 24.42 -78.44
CA LYS A 693 2.43 23.44 -79.47
C LYS A 693 3.93 23.18 -79.42
N ASN A 694 4.69 24.17 -78.96
CA ASN A 694 6.14 24.11 -78.95
C ASN A 694 6.69 23.61 -77.58
N GLN A 695 5.80 23.46 -76.59
CA GLN A 695 6.06 22.98 -75.23
C GLN A 695 7.10 23.84 -74.49
N ASN A 696 7.01 25.17 -74.58
CA ASN A 696 7.93 26.08 -73.91
C ASN A 696 7.37 26.77 -72.66
N GLY A 697 6.06 26.63 -72.37
CA GLY A 697 5.42 27.27 -71.22
C GLY A 697 5.20 28.77 -71.34
N ILE A 698 5.43 29.36 -72.53
CA ILE A 698 5.31 30.79 -72.77
C ILE A 698 4.20 31.00 -73.77
N SER A 699 3.13 31.68 -73.34
CA SER A 699 1.99 31.93 -74.22
C SER A 699 2.34 32.86 -75.39
N GLU A 700 2.13 32.36 -76.60
CA GLU A 700 2.33 33.10 -77.85
C GLU A 700 0.99 33.39 -78.55
N ALA A 701 0.94 34.47 -79.33
CA ALA A 701 -0.31 34.93 -79.97
C ALA A 701 -0.91 33.93 -80.99
N ASP A 702 -0.11 32.99 -81.52
CA ASP A 702 -0.57 31.91 -82.41
C ASP A 702 -0.91 30.60 -81.68
N GLU A 703 -0.72 30.56 -80.37
CA GLU A 703 -1.09 29.46 -79.47
C GLU A 703 -2.38 29.74 -78.71
N LEU A 704 -2.69 31.03 -78.47
CA LEU A 704 -3.93 31.50 -77.87
C LEU A 704 -5.05 31.64 -78.90
N SER A 705 -6.25 31.18 -78.53
CA SER A 705 -7.43 31.23 -79.40
C SER A 705 -8.71 31.26 -78.59
N SER A 706 -9.75 31.97 -79.05
CA SER A 706 -11.04 31.94 -78.37
C SER A 706 -11.73 30.57 -78.53
N LEU A 707 -12.55 30.19 -77.56
CA LEU A 707 -13.35 28.95 -77.58
C LEU A 707 -14.14 28.80 -78.90
N ALA A 708 -14.82 29.88 -79.32
CA ALA A 708 -15.58 29.91 -80.57
C ALA A 708 -14.70 29.75 -81.83
N ALA A 709 -13.47 30.27 -81.84
CA ALA A 709 -12.54 30.11 -82.97
C ALA A 709 -12.02 28.66 -83.08
N ARG A 710 -11.95 27.95 -81.96
CA ARG A 710 -11.66 26.50 -81.90
C ARG A 710 -12.87 25.62 -82.20
N GLY A 711 -14.06 26.20 -82.32
CA GLY A 711 -15.29 25.46 -82.57
C GLY A 711 -15.82 24.73 -81.34
N ILE A 712 -15.43 25.15 -80.13
CA ILE A 712 -15.99 24.65 -78.88
C ILE A 712 -17.33 25.35 -78.67
N GLU A 713 -18.40 24.56 -78.52
CA GLU A 713 -19.77 25.03 -78.29
C GLU A 713 -20.07 25.12 -76.79
N SER A 714 -19.67 24.10 -76.01
CA SER A 714 -19.87 24.08 -74.56
C SER A 714 -18.91 23.14 -73.82
N ILE A 715 -18.71 23.42 -72.54
CA ILE A 715 -17.98 22.57 -71.58
C ILE A 715 -18.97 22.14 -70.48
N GLY A 716 -19.15 20.84 -70.28
CA GLY A 716 -19.97 20.33 -69.20
C GLY A 716 -19.28 20.51 -67.84
N LEU A 717 -20.04 20.89 -66.81
CA LEU A 717 -19.54 21.07 -65.44
C LEU A 717 -19.94 19.90 -64.51
N GLU A 718 -20.55 18.85 -65.07
CA GLU A 718 -20.82 17.60 -64.36
C GLU A 718 -19.56 16.73 -64.35
N LEU A 719 -19.03 16.50 -63.14
CA LEU A 719 -17.76 15.80 -62.92
C LEU A 719 -17.93 14.29 -62.85
N ALA A 720 -17.12 13.57 -63.63
CA ALA A 720 -16.91 12.14 -63.50
C ALA A 720 -15.52 11.86 -62.91
N ALA A 721 -15.48 11.40 -61.65
CA ALA A 721 -14.23 11.06 -60.96
C ALA A 721 -13.49 9.92 -61.68
N THR A 722 -12.18 10.08 -61.86
CA THR A 722 -11.29 9.06 -62.44
C THR A 722 -10.90 7.99 -61.41
N GLY A 723 -10.91 8.36 -60.12
CA GLY A 723 -10.45 7.53 -59.00
C GLY A 723 -9.05 7.87 -58.49
N ASP A 724 -8.36 8.82 -59.14
CA ASP A 724 -7.08 9.33 -58.68
C ASP A 724 -7.26 10.50 -57.68
N SER A 725 -6.24 10.77 -56.87
CA SER A 725 -6.28 11.80 -55.81
C SER A 725 -5.09 12.75 -55.94
N MET A 726 -5.32 14.04 -55.69
CA MET A 726 -4.27 15.07 -55.66
C MET A 726 -3.30 14.86 -54.48
N SER A 727 -3.77 14.30 -53.37
CA SER A 727 -2.96 14.15 -52.16
C SER A 727 -1.89 13.06 -52.31
N GLY A 728 -0.61 13.46 -52.17
CA GLY A 728 0.53 12.55 -52.24
C GLY A 728 0.83 11.98 -53.62
N ALA A 729 0.33 12.62 -54.67
CA ALA A 729 0.61 12.22 -56.04
C ALA A 729 2.07 12.49 -56.41
N SER A 730 2.75 11.48 -56.94
CA SER A 730 4.17 11.62 -57.33
C SER A 730 4.39 12.27 -58.70
N ASP A 731 3.32 12.55 -59.45
CA ASP A 731 3.32 13.11 -60.81
C ASP A 731 1.93 13.71 -61.10
N ASN A 732 1.70 14.23 -62.32
CA ASN A 732 0.42 14.79 -62.72
C ASN A 732 -0.73 13.79 -62.54
N VAL A 733 -1.88 14.28 -62.08
CA VAL A 733 -3.09 13.48 -61.88
C VAL A 733 -4.24 14.08 -62.64
N LEU A 734 -5.09 13.22 -63.21
CA LEU A 734 -6.36 13.62 -63.77
C LEU A 734 -7.44 13.26 -62.74
N VAL A 735 -8.03 14.24 -62.07
CA VAL A 735 -8.90 14.01 -60.89
C VAL A 735 -10.33 13.74 -61.33
N ASN A 736 -10.83 14.55 -62.25
CA ASN A 736 -12.15 14.39 -62.85
C ASN A 736 -12.08 14.55 -64.37
N THR A 737 -13.12 14.05 -65.02
CA THR A 737 -13.36 14.29 -66.45
C THR A 737 -14.76 14.85 -66.65
N ALA A 738 -14.93 15.67 -67.68
CA ALA A 738 -16.20 16.20 -68.13
C ALA A 738 -16.31 16.12 -69.66
N THR A 739 -17.44 16.56 -70.20
CA THR A 739 -17.72 16.46 -71.64
C THR A 739 -17.47 17.80 -72.32
N LEU A 740 -16.66 17.79 -73.39
CA LEU A 740 -16.51 18.90 -74.33
C LEU A 740 -17.51 18.71 -75.48
N THR A 741 -18.25 19.73 -75.88
CA THR A 741 -19.12 19.67 -77.08
C THR A 741 -18.61 20.62 -78.14
N TRP A 742 -18.42 20.11 -79.37
CA TRP A 742 -17.99 20.89 -80.52
C TRP A 742 -19.19 21.39 -81.32
N ALA A 743 -19.00 22.49 -82.06
CA ALA A 743 -20.04 23.13 -82.88
C ALA A 743 -20.60 22.26 -84.04
N ASP A 744 -19.95 21.13 -84.33
CA ASP A 744 -20.45 20.12 -85.28
C ASP A 744 -21.34 19.04 -84.62
N GLY A 745 -21.54 19.14 -83.30
CA GLY A 745 -22.31 18.23 -82.46
C GLY A 745 -21.54 16.98 -82.00
N SER A 746 -20.24 16.88 -82.28
CA SER A 746 -19.39 15.83 -81.70
C SER A 746 -19.00 16.16 -80.26
N THR A 747 -18.57 15.14 -79.50
CA THR A 747 -18.17 15.27 -78.10
C THR A 747 -16.72 14.84 -77.91
N GLY A 748 -15.96 15.58 -77.10
CA GLY A 748 -14.61 15.25 -76.62
C GLY A 748 -14.55 15.18 -75.09
N ALA A 749 -13.34 15.05 -74.55
CA ALA A 749 -13.11 15.05 -73.11
C ALA A 749 -12.60 16.42 -72.61
N VAL A 750 -12.93 16.74 -71.36
CA VAL A 750 -12.24 17.77 -70.59
C VAL A 750 -11.72 17.13 -69.33
N GLY A 751 -10.51 17.48 -68.94
CA GLY A 751 -9.83 17.00 -67.76
C GLY A 751 -9.74 18.09 -66.71
N ASP A 752 -10.12 17.74 -65.49
CA ASP A 752 -9.77 18.47 -64.29
C ASP A 752 -8.43 17.88 -63.80
N ALA A 753 -7.34 18.49 -64.26
CA ALA A 753 -5.99 17.99 -64.04
C ALA A 753 -5.40 18.59 -62.77
N ALA A 754 -4.36 17.96 -62.25
CA ALA A 754 -3.50 18.46 -61.19
C ALA A 754 -2.07 18.25 -61.65
N PHE A 755 -1.40 19.33 -62.04
CA PHE A 755 -0.02 19.29 -62.48
C PHE A 755 0.91 19.31 -61.28
N ARG A 756 1.85 18.36 -61.28
CA ARG A 756 2.96 18.36 -60.35
C ARG A 756 3.97 19.39 -60.78
N TYR A 757 4.45 20.19 -59.84
CA TYR A 757 5.58 21.08 -60.05
C TYR A 757 6.70 20.76 -59.07
N LEU A 758 7.89 21.27 -59.38
CA LEU A 758 9.11 21.14 -58.61
C LEU A 758 9.79 22.50 -58.62
N GLU A 759 10.02 23.05 -57.44
CA GLU A 759 10.77 24.28 -57.26
C GLU A 759 12.26 24.05 -57.66
N ASP A 760 12.86 25.01 -58.37
CA ASP A 760 14.20 24.84 -58.95
C ASP A 760 15.29 25.08 -57.89
N VAL A 761 15.66 24.04 -57.15
CA VAL A 761 16.83 24.10 -56.25
C VAL A 761 18.11 24.25 -57.07
N ASP A 762 18.81 25.38 -56.87
CA ASP A 762 20.14 25.79 -57.40
C ASP A 762 20.65 24.97 -58.62
N PRO A 763 20.85 25.59 -59.80
CA PRO A 763 21.23 24.89 -61.03
C PRO A 763 22.53 24.06 -60.96
N SER A 764 23.34 24.20 -59.91
CA SER A 764 24.49 23.33 -59.62
C SER A 764 24.12 21.91 -59.13
N VAL A 765 22.93 21.71 -58.55
CA VAL A 765 22.41 20.43 -58.03
C VAL A 765 21.72 19.62 -59.13
N ASN A 766 21.07 20.29 -60.07
CA ASN A 766 20.31 19.68 -61.17
C ASN A 766 21.21 18.80 -62.10
N GLN A 767 22.49 19.16 -62.27
CA GLN A 767 23.46 18.29 -62.98
C GLN A 767 23.78 16.97 -62.25
N LEU A 768 23.72 16.95 -60.92
CA LEU A 768 23.97 15.74 -60.12
C LEU A 768 22.73 14.85 -60.07
N VAL A 769 21.53 15.42 -59.97
CA VAL A 769 20.26 14.67 -59.98
C VAL A 769 19.99 14.07 -61.36
N GLN A 770 20.19 14.83 -62.45
CA GLN A 770 20.10 14.30 -63.81
C GLN A 770 21.15 13.21 -64.08
N ALA A 771 22.37 13.33 -63.51
CA ALA A 771 23.38 12.28 -63.59
C ALA A 771 23.00 11.03 -62.78
N LEU A 772 22.31 11.18 -61.64
CA LEU A 772 21.85 10.06 -60.81
C LEU A 772 20.64 9.33 -61.43
N ALA A 773 19.71 10.08 -62.03
CA ALA A 773 18.56 9.53 -62.76
C ALA A 773 19.00 8.77 -64.02
N ALA A 774 20.00 9.29 -64.75
CA ALA A 774 20.65 8.60 -65.86
C ALA A 774 21.41 7.33 -65.42
N PHE A 775 21.92 7.30 -64.19
CA PHE A 775 22.60 6.13 -63.62
C PHE A 775 21.62 5.00 -63.23
N LYS A 776 20.43 5.34 -62.71
CA LYS A 776 19.35 4.38 -62.40
C LYS A 776 18.79 3.71 -63.66
N THR A 777 18.63 4.45 -64.76
CA THR A 777 18.15 3.90 -66.04
C THR A 777 19.19 3.01 -66.72
N TYR A 778 20.49 3.32 -66.62
CA TYR A 778 21.56 2.42 -67.10
C TYR A 778 21.67 1.13 -66.27
N GLY A 779 21.47 1.20 -64.95
CA GLY A 779 21.46 0.02 -64.08
C GLY A 779 20.32 -0.96 -64.37
N ALA A 780 19.15 -0.46 -64.78
CA ALA A 780 18.00 -1.28 -65.16
C ALA A 780 18.20 -1.99 -66.52
N ALA A 781 18.85 -1.33 -67.48
CA ALA A 781 19.11 -1.91 -68.80
C ALA A 781 20.16 -3.05 -68.78
N GLU A 782 21.09 -3.05 -67.81
CA GLU A 782 22.10 -4.11 -67.69
C GLU A 782 21.60 -5.33 -66.87
N LEU A 783 20.51 -5.17 -66.12
CA LEU A 783 19.79 -6.26 -65.45
C LEU A 783 18.88 -7.03 -66.43
N ASP A 784 18.22 -6.35 -67.37
CA ASP A 784 17.33 -6.99 -68.36
C ASP A 784 18.11 -7.83 -69.41
N LEU A 785 19.35 -7.44 -69.72
CA LEU A 785 20.24 -8.22 -70.61
C LEU A 785 20.83 -9.48 -69.95
N LYS A 786 20.90 -9.53 -68.61
CA LYS A 786 21.31 -10.75 -67.87
C LYS A 786 20.13 -11.68 -67.57
N GLU A 787 18.92 -11.14 -67.40
CA GLU A 787 17.71 -11.94 -67.18
C GLU A 787 17.21 -12.65 -68.45
N GLN A 788 17.56 -12.16 -69.66
CA GLN A 788 17.26 -12.88 -70.91
C GLN A 788 18.21 -14.05 -71.23
N GLN A 789 19.32 -14.23 -70.49
CA GLN A 789 20.27 -15.33 -70.73
C GLN A 789 20.09 -16.55 -69.79
N GLU A 790 19.21 -16.48 -68.79
CA GLU A 790 18.90 -17.59 -67.88
C GLU A 790 17.39 -17.87 -67.79
N ARG A 791 16.79 -18.33 -68.90
CA ARG A 791 15.48 -19.00 -68.83
C ARG A 791 15.66 -20.52 -68.77
N PRO A 792 15.28 -21.20 -67.67
CA PRO A 792 15.20 -22.65 -67.65
C PRO A 792 14.05 -23.16 -68.52
N LEU A 793 14.33 -24.28 -69.21
CA LEU A 793 13.51 -25.03 -70.17
C LEU A 793 12.24 -25.69 -69.56
N THR A 794 11.48 -24.98 -68.72
CA THR A 794 10.33 -25.57 -68.01
C THR A 794 9.11 -24.64 -67.97
N SER A 795 8.42 -24.49 -69.11
CA SER A 795 6.97 -24.17 -69.11
C SER A 795 6.25 -24.46 -70.44
N VAL A 796 6.80 -25.34 -71.28
CA VAL A 796 6.02 -25.99 -72.34
C VAL A 796 5.80 -27.42 -71.90
N LEU A 797 4.68 -27.69 -71.22
CA LEU A 797 3.96 -28.98 -71.11
C LEU A 797 3.02 -28.94 -69.90
N ALA A 798 1.92 -28.19 -70.03
CA ALA A 798 0.71 -28.40 -69.24
C ALA A 798 -0.48 -28.51 -70.20
N ALA A 799 -0.35 -29.43 -71.14
CA ALA A 799 -1.46 -29.90 -71.97
C ALA A 799 -1.16 -31.36 -72.31
N GLY A 800 -1.72 -32.27 -71.51
CA GLY A 800 -1.89 -33.65 -71.92
C GLY A 800 -1.41 -34.70 -70.94
N TRP A 801 -2.38 -35.55 -70.56
CA TRP A 801 -2.26 -36.99 -70.30
C TRP A 801 -2.25 -37.43 -68.84
N GLU A 802 -3.46 -37.70 -68.35
CA GLU A 802 -3.78 -39.00 -67.75
C GLU A 802 -3.25 -40.13 -68.64
N ASN A 803 -2.26 -40.90 -68.16
CA ASN A 803 -2.33 -42.37 -68.15
C ASN A 803 -1.06 -43.02 -67.56
N LYS A 804 -1.35 -44.00 -66.68
CA LYS A 804 -0.63 -45.26 -66.44
C LYS A 804 0.75 -45.26 -65.76
N VAL A 805 0.70 -45.77 -64.52
CA VAL A 805 1.35 -47.00 -64.01
C VAL A 805 2.83 -47.21 -64.33
N GLY A 806 3.64 -47.30 -63.25
CA GLY A 806 4.97 -47.89 -63.24
C GLY A 806 5.72 -47.55 -61.97
#